data_AF-A0A6B9Y818-F1
#
_entry.id   AF-A0A6B9Y818-F1
#
_cell.length_a   1.000
_cell.length_b   1.000
_cell.length_c   1.000
_cell.angle_alpha   90.00
_cell.angle_beta   90.00
_cell.angle_gamma   90.00
#
_symmetry.space_group_name_H-M   'P 1'
#
loop_
_entity.id
_entity.type
_entity.pdbx_description
1 polymer ?
#
loop_
_entity_poly.entity_id
_entity_poly.type
_entity_poly.pdbx_seq_one_letter_code
_entity_poly.pdbx_strand_id
1 'polypeptide(L)'
;MTDDFPPESDVGRTLVRIVEDVGEILGYDGRDYDLRAGDIVTLPKINAAPLLEKGAAVHINEVPKTNTVASEQLASESRVVSVDEAEAVAGEPDLRDLLNIEYDPTWTFADWLWARHRARETDEEPVDPNTLLMAGMGDTGAMDAVGTMDLEDDRNPSSSGGNTGSGYARPTSALPLAQLDALDHADRRRYAKKRGIDWPSTRDARDRLFSTITQVMRHEDTAVVDAPTSLGKSHSVATTAWTSDTSLDGVTGNSPVIHLQATRDARDEAIEAAQEAGVDWFALKSRHEACAVAAGDHDPHSDEEDDDRVVVTMDGMPASEWIEMMCDGRGIPFSVAHRRLEDHNDQGVDLPCCSGETPEGGETPSTCPAIRQWDQYRDRREEGSLDVVFATHNFAHVPGLRLGTNIVIDEEPDFVQDLSKERVEKAITAYLQEIDAPVTNWESFITLSQHNGWGDDAAAERDALQDSLDSDPDREWYFNDPDAHTMAPALARAIFNAEERGNGRRFGKTVHEPPRLDAQAVDEDGWNREWVSVVLTDDNELRTVRCAPDFSQTRSVVGLDAWPARPKWMVNVHPSIQTKQVLDSEERQLWRRFERGLRVVQVGDATRPLASGEYFNERQVEALAEHLVDEFGGNRFRTAITTKAVEKRLRNVMEMTGCTNPSTMHYGEEKSRNDFAHERVGLVNGCIDPGDDHVVDLLAELDLEAEPETVVDDTGDEHRAHGRGFEGPDADVATEILASVRENHTAQAAGRYARNPDDPDSHATVFVRTDAMPPGFADVEVPGVEWVFTSTQESIVRELRSSTTSLTAREIADRVDCSKEHVRQTLDRLHDREHSKSGVQAIDDAGVNGATLYSDDGAPNTGVVDISSIANDPVWRSYTWSLAIRDPSTVEEADPNGGDSATADPNVWDWRDPPPDEACVDDD
;
A
#
# COMPACT_ATOMS: atom_id res chain seq x y z
N MET A 1 -10.12 -24.64 -22.52
CA MET A 1 -11.60 -24.63 -22.38
C MET A 1 -12.02 -23.19 -22.63
N THR A 2 -13.26 -22.94 -23.04
CA THR A 2 -13.71 -21.56 -23.30
C THR A 2 -13.86 -20.83 -21.98
N ASP A 3 -13.05 -19.80 -21.75
CA ASP A 3 -13.23 -18.86 -20.65
C ASP A 3 -14.41 -17.96 -20.97
N ASP A 4 -15.28 -17.76 -19.98
CA ASP A 4 -16.54 -17.01 -20.08
C ASP A 4 -16.50 -15.98 -18.94
N PHE A 5 -15.80 -14.87 -19.17
CA PHE A 5 -15.60 -13.81 -18.18
C PHE A 5 -16.91 -13.04 -17.97
N PRO A 6 -17.44 -12.93 -16.73
CA PRO A 6 -18.52 -12.00 -16.44
C PRO A 6 -17.99 -10.56 -16.42
N PRO A 7 -18.79 -9.56 -16.82
CA PRO A 7 -18.36 -8.16 -16.80
C PRO A 7 -18.20 -7.63 -15.37
N GLU A 8 -17.12 -6.91 -15.11
CA GLU A 8 -16.87 -6.21 -13.84
C GLU A 8 -17.66 -4.88 -13.80
N SER A 9 -18.90 -4.92 -13.31
CA SER A 9 -19.60 -3.74 -12.82
C SER A 9 -20.57 -4.08 -11.68
N ASP A 10 -20.77 -3.12 -10.78
CA ASP A 10 -21.41 -3.28 -9.46
C ASP A 10 -20.66 -4.21 -8.47
N VAL A 11 -19.58 -3.71 -7.87
CA VAL A 11 -19.07 -4.23 -6.58
C VAL A 11 -20.05 -3.84 -5.46
N GLY A 12 -21.24 -4.44 -5.49
CA GLY A 12 -22.30 -4.09 -4.56
C GLY A 12 -21.85 -4.26 -3.12
N ARG A 13 -22.32 -3.39 -2.23
CA ARG A 13 -21.86 -3.32 -0.83
C ARG A 13 -22.85 -3.96 0.14
N THR A 14 -22.48 -4.13 1.40
CA THR A 14 -23.33 -4.71 2.46
C THR A 14 -22.94 -4.15 3.82
N LEU A 15 -23.94 -3.64 4.55
CA LEU A 15 -23.81 -3.21 5.94
C LEU A 15 -23.77 -4.44 6.87
N VAL A 16 -22.76 -4.51 7.72
CA VAL A 16 -22.56 -5.60 8.68
C VAL A 16 -22.13 -5.08 10.05
N ARG A 17 -22.61 -5.71 11.13
CA ARG A 17 -22.05 -5.56 12.48
C ARG A 17 -20.98 -6.62 12.68
N ILE A 18 -19.75 -6.22 13.02
CA ILE A 18 -18.64 -7.09 13.35
C ILE A 18 -18.85 -7.67 14.76
N VAL A 19 -18.62 -8.97 14.93
CA VAL A 19 -18.96 -9.72 16.17
C VAL A 19 -17.71 -10.23 16.89
N GLU A 20 -16.61 -10.44 16.17
CA GLU A 20 -15.29 -10.79 16.71
C GLU A 20 -14.24 -9.82 16.14
N ASP A 21 -13.11 -9.61 16.83
CA ASP A 21 -12.04 -8.79 16.28
C ASP A 21 -11.46 -9.45 15.02
N VAL A 22 -11.60 -8.77 13.88
CA VAL A 22 -11.14 -9.24 12.57
C VAL A 22 -9.78 -8.61 12.21
N GLY A 23 -9.49 -7.42 12.71
CA GLY A 23 -8.28 -6.65 12.39
C GLY A 23 -8.36 -5.92 11.05
N GLU A 24 -7.21 -5.49 10.54
CA GLU A 24 -7.10 -4.77 9.27
C GLU A 24 -7.29 -5.69 8.05
N ILE A 25 -8.08 -5.23 7.08
CA ILE A 25 -8.40 -5.98 5.86
C ILE A 25 -8.34 -5.04 4.66
N LEU A 26 -7.70 -5.45 3.56
CA LEU A 26 -7.83 -4.70 2.31
C LEU A 26 -9.11 -5.10 1.56
N GLY A 27 -9.86 -4.09 1.14
CA GLY A 27 -11.04 -4.16 0.29
C GLY A 27 -10.72 -4.55 -1.15
N TYR A 28 -11.68 -5.18 -1.82
CA TYR A 28 -11.63 -5.36 -3.28
C TYR A 28 -11.66 -4.02 -4.04
N ASP A 29 -12.14 -2.96 -3.39
CA ASP A 29 -12.11 -1.56 -3.85
C ASP A 29 -10.78 -0.84 -3.53
N GLY A 30 -9.76 -1.56 -3.05
CA GLY A 30 -8.43 -1.01 -2.79
C GLY A 30 -8.30 -0.16 -1.53
N ARG A 31 -9.31 -0.16 -0.64
CA ARG A 31 -9.28 0.57 0.65
C ARG A 31 -8.96 -0.35 1.82
N ASP A 32 -8.21 0.13 2.81
CA ASP A 32 -8.01 -0.60 4.07
C ASP A 32 -9.17 -0.37 5.05
N TYR A 33 -9.57 -1.40 5.79
CA TYR A 33 -10.60 -1.37 6.82
C TYR A 33 -10.07 -2.00 8.13
N ASP A 34 -9.98 -1.24 9.23
CA ASP A 34 -9.76 -1.76 10.60
C ASP A 34 -11.10 -2.21 11.19
N LEU A 35 -11.24 -3.49 11.51
CA LEU A 35 -12.53 -4.11 11.90
C LEU A 35 -12.45 -4.79 13.28
N ARG A 36 -13.12 -4.20 14.28
CA ARG A 36 -13.17 -4.70 15.66
C ARG A 36 -14.56 -5.18 16.07
N ALA A 37 -14.63 -6.02 17.09
CA ALA A 37 -15.89 -6.48 17.67
C ALA A 37 -16.75 -5.28 18.11
N GLY A 38 -18.00 -5.25 17.67
CA GLY A 38 -18.94 -4.15 17.93
C GLY A 38 -18.95 -3.06 16.86
N ASP A 39 -17.92 -2.93 16.02
CA ASP A 39 -17.94 -1.99 14.89
C ASP A 39 -19.08 -2.37 13.92
N ILE A 40 -19.74 -1.36 13.37
CA ILE A 40 -20.68 -1.52 12.27
C ILE A 40 -20.07 -0.82 11.05
N VAL A 41 -20.03 -1.52 9.92
CA VAL A 41 -19.32 -1.08 8.72
C VAL A 41 -20.07 -1.48 7.47
N THR A 42 -19.96 -0.65 6.44
CA THR A 42 -20.29 -1.07 5.07
C THR A 42 -19.03 -1.64 4.43
N LEU A 43 -19.16 -2.82 3.80
CA LEU A 43 -18.06 -3.49 3.12
C LEU A 43 -18.49 -3.88 1.70
N PRO A 44 -17.56 -3.97 0.73
CA PRO A 44 -17.80 -4.67 -0.52
C PRO A 44 -18.38 -6.07 -0.26
N LYS A 45 -19.39 -6.53 -1.01
CA LYS A 45 -20.01 -7.88 -0.81
C LYS A 45 -18.97 -9.00 -0.82
N ILE A 46 -17.93 -8.85 -1.65
CA ILE A 46 -16.79 -9.78 -1.75
C ILE A 46 -16.01 -9.86 -0.42
N ASN A 47 -15.86 -8.75 0.30
CA ASN A 47 -15.21 -8.68 1.62
C ASN A 47 -16.17 -9.07 2.76
N ALA A 48 -17.46 -8.73 2.65
CA ALA A 48 -18.48 -8.99 3.65
C ALA A 48 -18.88 -10.48 3.75
N ALA A 49 -19.10 -11.15 2.61
CA ALA A 49 -19.61 -12.53 2.59
C ALA A 49 -18.70 -13.52 3.36
N PRO A 50 -17.36 -13.50 3.23
CA PRO A 50 -16.47 -14.36 4.02
C PRO A 50 -16.44 -14.06 5.53
N LEU A 51 -16.93 -12.89 5.99
CA LEU A 51 -17.07 -12.57 7.42
C LEU A 51 -18.41 -13.10 7.95
N LEU A 52 -19.48 -12.86 7.19
CA LEU A 52 -20.83 -13.36 7.46
C LEU A 52 -20.88 -14.90 7.53
N GLU A 53 -20.22 -15.59 6.59
CA GLU A 53 -20.13 -17.06 6.57
C GLU A 53 -19.38 -17.65 7.77
N LYS A 54 -18.45 -16.91 8.36
CA LYS A 54 -17.68 -17.34 9.54
C LYS A 54 -18.40 -17.04 10.86
N GLY A 55 -19.45 -16.22 10.85
CA GLY A 55 -20.04 -15.63 12.06
C GLY A 55 -19.22 -14.47 12.64
N ALA A 56 -18.17 -14.02 11.93
CA ALA A 56 -17.34 -12.88 12.32
C ALA A 56 -18.07 -11.54 12.18
N ALA A 57 -19.15 -11.53 11.39
CA ALA A 57 -20.05 -10.42 11.21
C ALA A 57 -21.50 -10.92 11.05
N VAL A 58 -22.48 -10.05 11.28
CA VAL A 58 -23.91 -10.29 11.04
C VAL A 58 -24.52 -9.22 10.15
N HIS A 59 -25.48 -9.61 9.31
CA HIS A 59 -26.22 -8.67 8.46
C HIS A 59 -27.06 -7.72 9.32
N ILE A 60 -26.98 -6.43 9.00
CA ILE A 60 -28.00 -5.46 9.39
C ILE A 60 -29.02 -5.40 8.24
N ASN A 61 -30.28 -5.71 8.53
CA ASN A 61 -31.30 -5.85 7.49
C ASN A 61 -31.78 -4.47 6.99
N GLU A 62 -31.43 -4.12 5.75
CA GLU A 62 -32.17 -3.08 5.03
C GLU A 62 -33.63 -3.52 4.79
N VAL A 63 -34.56 -2.58 4.95
CA VAL A 63 -36.00 -2.83 4.74
C VAL A 63 -36.28 -3.03 3.24
N PRO A 64 -36.97 -4.11 2.82
CA PRO A 64 -37.04 -4.49 1.41
C PRO A 64 -37.93 -3.57 0.57
N LYS A 65 -37.38 -3.09 -0.55
CA LYS A 65 -38.09 -2.29 -1.57
C LYS A 65 -39.08 -3.12 -2.38
N THR A 66 -40.19 -2.50 -2.77
CA THR A 66 -41.18 -3.09 -3.68
C THR A 66 -40.88 -2.79 -5.15
N ASN A 67 -40.79 -3.86 -5.96
CA ASN A 67 -40.58 -3.81 -7.42
C ASN A 67 -41.56 -2.88 -8.18
N THR A 68 -41.07 -2.23 -9.24
CA THR A 68 -41.83 -1.93 -10.47
C THR A 68 -40.91 -2.11 -11.69
N VAL A 69 -41.48 -2.42 -12.86
CA VAL A 69 -40.78 -3.10 -13.98
C VAL A 69 -41.05 -2.41 -15.33
N ALA A 70 -39.98 -2.34 -16.15
CA ALA A 70 -39.92 -2.22 -17.63
C ALA A 70 -40.35 -0.92 -18.36
N SER A 71 -39.42 -0.39 -19.18
CA SER A 71 -39.52 -0.13 -20.64
C SER A 71 -38.40 0.84 -21.08
N GLU A 72 -37.89 0.93 -22.31
CA GLU A 72 -37.86 0.03 -23.49
C GLU A 72 -36.66 0.45 -24.40
N GLN A 73 -36.30 -0.40 -25.38
CA GLN A 73 -35.22 -0.14 -26.37
C GLN A 73 -35.57 0.96 -27.39
N LEU A 74 -34.53 1.63 -27.95
CA LEU A 74 -34.29 1.99 -29.38
C LEU A 74 -33.32 3.20 -29.45
N ALA A 75 -32.02 3.07 -29.74
CA ALA A 75 -31.34 2.72 -31.01
C ALA A 75 -31.19 3.85 -32.06
N SER A 76 -29.93 4.27 -32.29
CA SER A 76 -29.33 4.81 -33.56
C SER A 76 -29.89 6.12 -34.16
N GLU A 77 -29.12 7.08 -34.69
CA GLU A 77 -27.91 7.03 -35.53
C GLU A 77 -27.05 8.31 -35.37
N SER A 78 -25.73 8.18 -35.54
CA SER A 78 -24.76 9.28 -35.49
C SER A 78 -24.55 9.98 -36.84
N ARG A 79 -24.10 11.25 -36.83
CA ARG A 79 -23.61 11.91 -38.06
C ARG A 79 -22.56 12.99 -37.80
N VAL A 80 -21.31 12.65 -38.15
CA VAL A 80 -20.13 13.52 -38.10
C VAL A 80 -20.21 14.69 -39.09
N VAL A 81 -19.74 15.86 -38.67
CA VAL A 81 -19.29 16.97 -39.55
C VAL A 81 -17.99 17.53 -38.96
N SER A 82 -17.02 17.81 -39.82
CA SER A 82 -15.66 18.27 -39.48
C SER A 82 -15.33 19.64 -40.11
N VAL A 83 -14.06 20.07 -39.95
CA VAL A 83 -13.32 21.14 -40.67
C VAL A 83 -13.19 22.49 -39.95
N ASP A 84 -12.14 22.56 -39.12
CA ASP A 84 -10.90 23.36 -39.25
C ASP A 84 -10.86 24.92 -39.29
N GLU A 85 -9.79 25.40 -38.62
CA GLU A 85 -8.94 26.58 -38.86
C GLU A 85 -9.43 28.02 -38.60
N ALA A 86 -8.78 28.68 -37.62
CA ALA A 86 -8.06 29.96 -37.84
C ALA A 86 -7.10 30.32 -36.68
N GLU A 87 -5.80 30.45 -36.96
CA GLU A 87 -4.78 30.96 -36.04
C GLU A 87 -4.75 32.51 -35.95
N ALA A 88 -4.15 33.09 -34.89
CA ALA A 88 -2.78 33.64 -34.95
C ALA A 88 -2.45 34.89 -34.07
N VAL A 89 -1.21 34.87 -33.52
CA VAL A 89 -0.34 35.99 -33.07
C VAL A 89 -0.61 36.71 -31.72
N ALA A 90 0.27 36.50 -30.72
CA ALA A 90 1.29 37.52 -30.32
C ALA A 90 2.21 37.13 -29.12
N GLY A 91 3.53 37.01 -29.37
CA GLY A 91 4.60 37.56 -28.50
C GLY A 91 5.26 36.67 -27.43
N GLU A 92 6.45 36.16 -27.74
CA GLU A 92 7.33 35.41 -26.81
C GLU A 92 8.11 36.32 -25.82
N PRO A 93 8.34 35.85 -24.58
CA PRO A 93 9.46 36.23 -23.72
C PRO A 93 10.52 35.12 -23.55
N ASP A 94 11.64 35.43 -22.88
CA ASP A 94 12.91 34.68 -22.90
C ASP A 94 12.89 33.33 -22.14
N LEU A 95 13.59 32.33 -22.68
CA LEU A 95 13.39 30.89 -22.46
C LEU A 95 14.20 30.30 -21.29
N ARG A 96 14.47 31.07 -20.23
CA ARG A 96 15.40 30.66 -19.14
C ARG A 96 14.88 30.74 -17.71
N ASP A 97 13.68 31.27 -17.48
CA ASP A 97 13.09 31.40 -16.14
C ASP A 97 11.91 30.43 -15.86
N LEU A 98 11.55 29.55 -16.81
CA LEU A 98 10.30 28.78 -16.79
C LEU A 98 10.27 27.48 -15.94
N LEU A 99 11.37 27.09 -15.29
CA LEU A 99 11.42 25.89 -14.42
C LEU A 99 11.36 26.20 -12.91
N ASN A 100 11.20 27.47 -12.52
CA ASN A 100 11.02 27.90 -11.13
C ASN A 100 9.81 28.85 -11.03
N ILE A 101 8.59 28.32 -11.14
CA ILE A 101 7.39 29.05 -10.75
C ILE A 101 7.30 29.01 -9.22
N GLU A 102 7.74 30.10 -8.56
CA GLU A 102 7.42 30.31 -7.14
C GLU A 102 5.90 30.49 -7.00
N TYR A 103 5.31 29.79 -6.04
CA TYR A 103 3.87 29.76 -5.80
C TYR A 103 3.36 31.09 -5.23
N ASP A 104 2.29 31.63 -5.83
CA ASP A 104 1.52 32.75 -5.29
C ASP A 104 0.31 32.21 -4.52
N PRO A 105 0.19 32.46 -3.20
CA PRO A 105 -0.87 31.93 -2.36
C PRO A 105 -2.26 32.53 -2.64
N THR A 106 -2.41 33.38 -3.66
CA THR A 106 -3.71 33.92 -4.10
C THR A 106 -4.32 33.17 -5.29
N TRP A 107 -3.61 32.21 -5.89
CA TRP A 107 -4.08 31.49 -7.08
C TRP A 107 -5.05 30.35 -6.75
N THR A 108 -6.10 30.21 -7.57
CA THR A 108 -6.96 29.02 -7.57
C THR A 108 -6.31 27.87 -8.34
N PHE A 109 -6.83 26.64 -8.18
CA PHE A 109 -6.37 25.49 -8.97
C PHE A 109 -6.57 25.71 -10.48
N ALA A 110 -7.61 26.46 -10.88
CA ALA A 110 -7.83 26.86 -12.28
C ALA A 110 -6.75 27.83 -12.79
N ASP A 111 -6.29 28.79 -11.98
CA ASP A 111 -5.20 29.70 -12.35
C ASP A 111 -3.87 28.92 -12.53
N TRP A 112 -3.62 27.93 -11.67
CA TRP A 112 -2.46 27.04 -11.78
C TRP A 112 -2.53 26.10 -12.99
N LEU A 113 -3.69 25.48 -13.25
CA LEU A 113 -3.94 24.69 -14.46
C LEU A 113 -3.76 25.53 -15.72
N TRP A 114 -4.27 26.77 -15.73
CA TRP A 114 -4.14 27.68 -16.87
C TRP A 114 -2.67 28.07 -17.11
N ALA A 115 -1.90 28.30 -16.05
CA ALA A 115 -0.45 28.53 -16.14
C ALA A 115 0.31 27.29 -16.67
N ARG A 116 -0.09 26.07 -16.27
CA ARG A 116 0.51 24.80 -16.71
C ARG A 116 0.14 24.42 -18.15
N HIS A 117 -1.12 24.58 -18.55
CA HIS A 117 -1.61 24.33 -19.91
C HIS A 117 -0.86 25.21 -20.92
N ARG A 118 -0.67 26.49 -20.57
CA ARG A 118 0.07 27.46 -21.39
C ARG A 118 1.56 27.14 -21.54
N ALA A 119 2.13 26.34 -20.64
CA ALA A 119 3.50 25.85 -20.77
C ALA A 119 3.60 24.60 -21.66
N ARG A 120 2.55 23.75 -21.72
CA ARG A 120 2.46 22.62 -22.66
C ARG A 120 2.29 23.08 -24.12
N GLU A 121 1.54 24.17 -24.37
CA GLU A 121 1.32 24.71 -25.72
C GLU A 121 2.58 25.28 -26.41
N THR A 122 3.70 25.46 -25.70
CA THR A 122 4.94 26.03 -26.25
C THR A 122 6.00 25.02 -26.69
N ASP A 123 5.78 23.71 -26.52
CA ASP A 123 6.79 22.67 -26.82
C ASP A 123 6.70 22.05 -28.24
N GLU A 124 5.73 22.47 -29.09
CA GLU A 124 5.59 21.98 -30.47
C GLU A 124 6.31 22.83 -31.54
N GLU A 125 7.64 22.97 -31.46
CA GLU A 125 8.46 23.17 -32.68
C GLU A 125 9.74 22.29 -32.70
N PRO A 126 10.05 21.64 -33.84
CA PRO A 126 11.18 20.71 -33.93
C PRO A 126 12.52 21.43 -34.08
N VAL A 127 13.28 21.55 -32.98
CA VAL A 127 14.62 22.14 -32.98
C VAL A 127 15.62 21.27 -33.76
N ASP A 128 16.25 21.84 -34.81
CA ASP A 128 17.32 21.19 -35.59
C ASP A 128 18.51 20.82 -34.67
N PRO A 129 18.89 19.52 -34.57
CA PRO A 129 19.99 19.05 -33.72
C PRO A 129 21.35 19.72 -33.96
N ASN A 130 21.56 20.39 -35.10
CA ASN A 130 22.81 21.09 -35.40
C ASN A 130 22.94 22.47 -34.73
N THR A 131 21.86 23.03 -34.18
CA THR A 131 21.86 24.41 -33.65
C THR A 131 22.52 24.52 -32.26
N LEU A 132 22.53 23.42 -31.50
CA LEU A 132 23.04 23.37 -30.12
C LEU A 132 24.58 23.30 -30.01
N LEU A 133 25.32 23.30 -31.13
CA LEU A 133 26.78 23.17 -31.14
C LEU A 133 27.58 24.49 -31.28
N MET A 134 26.90 25.66 -31.35
CA MET A 134 27.56 26.95 -31.66
C MET A 134 27.33 28.09 -30.67
N ALA A 135 26.53 27.90 -29.60
CA ALA A 135 26.23 28.94 -28.61
C ALA A 135 27.21 28.97 -27.41
N GLY A 136 28.47 28.57 -27.62
CA GLY A 136 29.42 28.27 -26.53
C GLY A 136 30.83 28.85 -26.66
N MET A 137 31.09 29.83 -27.55
CA MET A 137 32.41 30.49 -27.64
C MET A 137 32.35 32.00 -27.95
N GLY A 138 32.96 32.80 -27.08
CA GLY A 138 33.05 34.26 -27.12
C GLY A 138 32.58 34.87 -25.78
N ASP A 139 33.38 35.61 -25.00
CA ASP A 139 34.61 36.35 -25.30
C ASP A 139 35.72 36.15 -24.23
N THR A 140 36.86 36.80 -24.43
CA THR A 140 38.24 36.47 -24.02
C THR A 140 38.72 37.00 -22.66
N GLY A 141 39.77 36.38 -22.08
CA GLY A 141 40.25 36.73 -20.71
C GLY A 141 41.69 36.40 -20.26
N ALA A 142 42.61 35.95 -21.14
CA ALA A 142 44.09 35.94 -20.99
C ALA A 142 44.86 35.01 -19.98
N MET A 143 45.80 34.21 -20.56
CA MET A 143 47.15 33.79 -20.09
C MET A 143 47.30 32.97 -18.78
N ASP A 144 48.23 32.02 -18.56
CA ASP A 144 49.29 31.30 -19.32
C ASP A 144 49.78 30.13 -18.38
N ALA A 145 50.45 29.03 -18.74
CA ALA A 145 50.79 28.33 -20.01
C ALA A 145 51.44 26.95 -19.69
N VAL A 146 51.75 26.12 -20.70
CA VAL A 146 52.51 24.82 -20.67
C VAL A 146 51.74 23.61 -20.09
N GLY A 147 51.69 22.42 -20.73
CA GLY A 147 52.29 22.01 -22.01
C GLY A 147 51.82 20.62 -22.52
N THR A 148 52.07 20.41 -23.81
CA THR A 148 51.74 19.28 -24.71
C THR A 148 52.08 17.86 -24.25
N MET A 149 51.27 16.88 -24.63
CA MET A 149 51.74 15.73 -25.45
C MET A 149 50.59 15.05 -26.22
N ASP A 150 50.83 14.79 -27.51
CA ASP A 150 49.87 14.31 -28.51
C ASP A 150 50.06 12.81 -28.86
N LEU A 151 49.27 12.36 -29.86
CA LEU A 151 49.47 11.24 -30.82
C LEU A 151 48.75 9.92 -30.46
N GLU A 152 47.66 9.55 -31.16
CA GLU A 152 47.57 8.85 -32.48
C GLU A 152 47.49 7.32 -32.31
N ASP A 153 46.79 6.50 -33.10
CA ASP A 153 45.71 6.66 -34.11
C ASP A 153 45.20 5.23 -34.45
N ASP A 154 44.32 5.11 -35.45
CA ASP A 154 44.12 3.97 -36.37
C ASP A 154 43.08 2.86 -36.05
N ARG A 155 41.94 2.99 -36.75
CA ARG A 155 41.25 1.97 -37.61
C ARG A 155 39.95 1.32 -37.15
N ASN A 156 38.87 1.94 -37.63
CA ASN A 156 37.60 1.32 -38.00
C ASN A 156 37.75 0.42 -39.26
N PRO A 157 36.89 -0.58 -39.49
CA PRO A 157 35.99 -0.42 -40.64
C PRO A 157 34.53 -0.88 -40.42
N SER A 158 33.64 -0.19 -41.13
CA SER A 158 32.18 -0.29 -41.15
C SER A 158 31.58 -1.59 -41.71
N SER A 159 30.40 -1.99 -41.18
CA SER A 159 29.23 -2.31 -42.03
C SER A 159 27.88 -2.32 -41.26
N SER A 160 27.03 -1.33 -41.54
CA SER A 160 25.56 -1.37 -41.63
C SER A 160 24.73 -2.40 -40.84
N GLY A 161 23.84 -1.91 -39.97
CA GLY A 161 22.70 -2.66 -39.42
C GLY A 161 21.94 -1.83 -38.39
N GLY A 162 21.03 -0.97 -38.84
CA GLY A 162 20.24 -0.12 -37.94
C GLY A 162 19.09 -0.89 -37.29
N ASN A 163 18.98 -0.80 -35.98
CA ASN A 163 17.75 -1.06 -35.25
C ASN A 163 17.60 0.02 -34.18
N THR A 164 16.59 0.88 -34.32
CA THR A 164 16.24 1.90 -33.34
C THR A 164 15.46 1.25 -32.22
N GLY A 165 16.19 0.70 -31.25
CA GLY A 165 15.61 0.08 -30.06
C GLY A 165 15.07 1.09 -29.07
N SER A 166 13.87 0.81 -28.57
CA SER A 166 13.24 1.26 -27.34
C SER A 166 14.20 1.84 -26.28
N GLY A 167 13.74 2.91 -25.61
CA GLY A 167 14.39 3.52 -24.45
C GLY A 167 14.32 2.65 -23.20
N TYR A 168 15.00 1.50 -23.21
CA TYR A 168 15.18 0.69 -22.02
C TYR A 168 15.91 1.46 -20.93
N ALA A 169 15.54 1.16 -19.68
CA ALA A 169 16.18 1.67 -18.48
C ALA A 169 17.72 1.58 -18.56
N ARG A 170 18.40 2.61 -18.05
CA ARG A 170 19.87 2.60 -17.98
C ARG A 170 20.32 1.36 -17.19
N PRO A 171 21.30 0.58 -17.66
CA PRO A 171 21.75 -0.61 -16.95
C PRO A 171 22.32 -0.21 -15.60
N THR A 172 21.65 -0.63 -14.53
CA THR A 172 22.13 -0.57 -13.16
C THR A 172 23.53 -1.17 -13.12
N SER A 173 24.49 -0.48 -12.50
CA SER A 173 25.84 -1.04 -12.39
C SER A 173 25.75 -2.34 -11.60
N ALA A 174 26.36 -3.42 -12.12
CA ALA A 174 26.26 -4.73 -11.50
C ALA A 174 26.99 -4.74 -10.14
N LEU A 175 26.26 -4.42 -9.08
CA LEU A 175 26.75 -4.45 -7.71
C LEU A 175 27.34 -5.84 -7.42
N PRO A 176 28.55 -5.93 -6.85
CA PRO A 176 29.22 -7.20 -6.63
C PRO A 176 28.67 -7.90 -5.37
N LEU A 177 27.34 -8.03 -5.27
CA LEU A 177 26.61 -8.47 -4.07
C LEU A 177 27.09 -9.84 -3.58
N ALA A 178 27.26 -10.83 -4.47
CA ALA A 178 27.82 -12.14 -4.13
C ALA A 178 29.27 -12.08 -3.58
N GLN A 179 30.06 -11.07 -3.94
CA GLN A 179 31.41 -10.86 -3.39
C GLN A 179 31.36 -10.13 -2.03
N LEU A 180 30.29 -9.38 -1.75
CA LEU A 180 30.04 -8.72 -0.46
C LEU A 180 29.44 -9.70 0.56
N ASP A 181 28.55 -10.59 0.14
CA ASP A 181 27.97 -11.65 0.99
C ASP A 181 29.05 -12.60 1.55
N ALA A 182 30.12 -12.85 0.76
CA ALA A 182 31.25 -13.69 1.15
C ALA A 182 32.24 -13.05 2.15
N LEU A 183 31.97 -11.84 2.64
CA LEU A 183 32.81 -11.09 3.57
C LEU A 183 32.07 -10.83 4.88
N ASP A 184 32.81 -10.76 6.00
CA ASP A 184 32.28 -10.30 7.28
C ASP A 184 31.85 -8.81 7.21
N HIS A 185 31.02 -8.37 8.16
CA HIS A 185 30.45 -7.02 8.14
C HIS A 185 31.50 -5.89 8.02
N ALA A 186 32.63 -6.00 8.72
CA ALA A 186 33.65 -4.95 8.77
C ALA A 186 34.51 -4.92 7.49
N ASP A 187 34.91 -6.10 6.99
CA ASP A 187 35.68 -6.19 5.75
C ASP A 187 34.80 -6.02 4.51
N ARG A 188 33.50 -6.32 4.56
CA ARG A 188 32.51 -6.02 3.51
C ARG A 188 32.42 -4.52 3.25
N ARG A 189 32.19 -3.71 4.29
CA ARG A 189 32.10 -2.24 4.15
C ARG A 189 33.44 -1.63 3.71
N ARG A 190 34.57 -2.16 4.20
CA ARG A 190 35.91 -1.80 3.71
C ARG A 190 36.15 -2.17 2.24
N TYR A 191 35.64 -3.31 1.79
CA TYR A 191 35.79 -3.81 0.41
C TYR A 191 34.93 -3.01 -0.58
N ALA A 192 33.67 -2.77 -0.22
CA ALA A 192 32.77 -1.88 -0.96
C ALA A 192 33.40 -0.49 -1.15
N LYS A 193 33.88 0.12 -0.05
CA LYS A 193 34.48 1.45 -0.09
C LYS A 193 35.75 1.55 -0.96
N LYS A 194 36.53 0.46 -1.05
CA LYS A 194 37.67 0.37 -2.00
C LYS A 194 37.26 0.35 -3.47
N ARG A 195 35.99 0.04 -3.77
CA ARG A 195 35.40 0.02 -5.11
C ARG A 195 34.49 1.22 -5.39
N GLY A 196 34.39 2.18 -4.47
CA GLY A 196 33.55 3.36 -4.60
C GLY A 196 32.10 3.16 -4.17
N ILE A 197 31.75 2.00 -3.63
CA ILE A 197 30.42 1.70 -3.07
C ILE A 197 30.46 2.01 -1.56
N ASP A 198 29.55 2.83 -1.08
CA ASP A 198 29.39 3.15 0.35
C ASP A 198 27.89 3.21 0.67
N TRP A 199 27.52 2.98 1.92
CA TRP A 199 26.14 3.11 2.38
C TRP A 199 26.13 3.67 3.81
N PRO A 200 25.06 4.38 4.23
CA PRO A 200 24.94 4.93 5.57
C PRO A 200 24.76 3.81 6.61
N SER A 201 25.21 4.04 7.85
CA SER A 201 24.75 3.20 8.95
C SER A 201 23.29 3.48 9.30
N THR A 202 22.64 2.57 10.04
CA THR A 202 21.30 2.81 10.62
C THR A 202 21.23 4.13 11.38
N ARG A 203 22.30 4.52 12.09
CA ARG A 203 22.40 5.83 12.74
C ARG A 203 22.44 6.97 11.72
N ASP A 204 23.34 6.92 10.73
CA ASP A 204 23.46 8.00 9.73
C ASP A 204 22.14 8.19 8.96
N ALA A 205 21.44 7.10 8.65
CA ALA A 205 20.14 7.12 7.99
C ALA A 205 19.03 7.72 8.88
N ARG A 206 19.02 7.43 10.19
CA ARG A 206 18.12 8.07 11.17
C ARG A 206 18.42 9.56 11.35
N ASP A 207 19.70 9.94 11.44
CA ASP A 207 20.13 11.33 11.54
C ASP A 207 19.69 12.12 10.28
N ARG A 208 19.77 11.53 9.08
CA ARG A 208 19.22 12.10 7.84
C ARG A 208 17.69 12.21 7.88
N LEU A 209 16.97 11.15 8.25
CA LEU A 209 15.51 11.13 8.37
C LEU A 209 15.01 12.26 9.27
N PHE A 210 15.57 12.38 10.47
CA PHE A 210 15.22 13.44 11.43
C PHE A 210 15.58 14.83 10.89
N SER A 211 16.71 14.98 10.21
CA SER A 211 17.08 16.24 9.53
C SER A 211 16.08 16.62 8.43
N THR A 212 15.56 15.66 7.65
CA THR A 212 14.57 15.93 6.61
C THR A 212 13.23 16.36 7.20
N ILE A 213 12.72 15.65 8.22
CA ILE A 213 11.47 16.00 8.91
C ILE A 213 11.57 17.40 9.53
N THR A 214 12.63 17.66 10.30
CA THR A 214 12.84 18.97 10.93
C THR A 214 13.03 20.09 9.91
N GLN A 215 13.62 19.83 8.73
CA GLN A 215 13.72 20.82 7.66
C GLN A 215 12.36 21.17 7.05
N VAL A 216 11.49 20.18 6.78
CA VAL A 216 10.12 20.41 6.27
C VAL A 216 9.35 21.30 7.24
N MET A 217 9.35 20.97 8.54
CA MET A 217 8.69 21.78 9.57
C MET A 217 9.32 23.18 9.71
N ARG A 218 10.65 23.31 9.70
CA ARG A 218 11.33 24.63 9.80
C ARG A 218 10.96 25.56 8.65
N HIS A 219 10.79 25.02 7.45
CA HIS A 219 10.54 25.80 6.23
C HIS A 219 9.07 26.05 5.95
N GLU A 220 8.16 25.46 6.73
CA GLU A 220 6.70 25.55 6.49
C GLU A 220 6.31 24.88 5.14
N ASP A 221 7.07 23.82 4.79
CA ASP A 221 6.92 23.02 3.57
C ASP A 221 5.79 21.98 3.71
N THR A 222 5.26 21.53 2.57
CA THR A 222 4.42 20.33 2.44
C THR A 222 5.13 19.27 1.60
N ALA A 223 5.53 18.15 2.22
CA ALA A 223 6.34 17.12 1.57
C ALA A 223 6.10 15.71 2.16
N VAL A 224 6.25 14.69 1.33
CA VAL A 224 6.34 13.29 1.77
C VAL A 224 7.82 12.91 1.91
N VAL A 225 8.19 12.30 3.03
CA VAL A 225 9.54 11.80 3.29
C VAL A 225 9.59 10.33 2.92
N ASP A 226 10.30 10.02 1.84
CA ASP A 226 10.56 8.64 1.40
C ASP A 226 11.69 8.05 2.27
N ALA A 227 11.31 7.15 3.17
CA ALA A 227 12.20 6.54 4.14
C ALA A 227 11.91 5.03 4.33
N PRO A 228 12.94 4.15 4.31
CA PRO A 228 12.74 2.71 4.42
C PRO A 228 11.94 2.26 5.66
N THR A 229 11.21 1.14 5.51
CA THR A 229 10.64 0.43 6.66
C THR A 229 11.72 0.04 7.67
N SER A 230 11.35 0.03 8.95
CA SER A 230 12.25 -0.16 10.11
C SER A 230 13.27 0.95 10.39
N LEU A 231 13.31 2.04 9.61
CA LEU A 231 14.24 3.15 9.93
C LEU A 231 13.82 3.93 11.19
N GLY A 232 12.55 3.88 11.57
CA GLY A 232 12.00 4.51 12.79
C GLY A 232 11.20 5.79 12.55
N LYS A 233 10.55 5.95 11.39
CA LYS A 233 9.73 7.11 10.99
C LYS A 233 8.80 7.61 12.10
N SER A 234 7.79 6.80 12.43
CA SER A 234 6.77 7.05 13.44
C SER A 234 7.37 7.24 14.84
N HIS A 235 8.29 6.34 15.22
CA HIS A 235 8.98 6.37 16.51
C HIS A 235 9.75 7.69 16.72
N SER A 236 10.48 8.18 15.72
CA SER A 236 11.22 9.44 15.81
C SER A 236 10.30 10.63 16.04
N VAL A 237 9.11 10.65 15.43
CA VAL A 237 8.14 11.74 15.66
C VAL A 237 7.48 11.62 17.03
N ALA A 238 7.12 10.40 17.45
CA ALA A 238 6.47 10.13 18.73
C ALA A 238 7.37 10.40 19.96
N THR A 239 8.67 10.10 19.84
CA THR A 239 9.64 10.19 20.96
C THR A 239 10.43 11.49 21.01
N THR A 240 10.10 12.48 20.17
CA THR A 240 10.74 13.81 20.16
C THR A 240 9.94 14.82 20.99
N ALA A 241 10.62 15.49 21.93
CA ALA A 241 10.08 16.60 22.71
C ALA A 241 10.09 17.92 21.90
N TRP A 242 9.22 18.02 20.89
CA TRP A 242 9.23 19.06 19.84
C TRP A 242 9.12 20.52 20.30
N THR A 243 8.52 20.78 21.45
CA THR A 243 8.30 22.12 22.02
C THR A 243 9.10 22.33 23.30
N SER A 244 9.36 21.25 24.04
CA SER A 244 10.08 21.25 25.31
C SER A 244 11.61 21.15 25.16
N ASP A 245 12.14 20.61 24.06
CA ASP A 245 13.58 20.65 23.76
C ASP A 245 14.00 21.94 23.04
N THR A 246 14.70 22.81 23.79
CA THR A 246 15.34 24.04 23.27
C THR A 246 16.31 23.84 22.09
N SER A 247 16.79 22.62 21.81
CA SER A 247 17.59 22.33 20.61
C SER A 247 16.76 22.40 19.31
N LEU A 248 15.44 22.29 19.44
CA LEU A 248 14.45 22.32 18.36
C LEU A 248 13.69 23.66 18.29
N ASP A 249 14.14 24.69 19.03
CA ASP A 249 13.59 26.05 18.97
C ASP A 249 13.40 26.53 17.51
N GLY A 250 12.16 26.88 17.17
CA GLY A 250 11.79 27.34 15.83
C GLY A 250 11.60 26.25 14.77
N VAL A 251 11.68 24.96 15.10
CA VAL A 251 11.31 23.86 14.19
C VAL A 251 9.81 23.87 13.92
N THR A 252 9.01 23.91 14.98
CA THR A 252 7.56 23.73 14.95
C THR A 252 6.78 25.03 15.07
N GLY A 253 7.46 26.18 15.11
CA GLY A 253 6.84 27.48 15.41
C GLY A 253 6.28 27.58 16.84
N ASN A 254 6.71 26.70 17.76
CA ASN A 254 6.17 26.50 19.11
C ASN A 254 4.71 26.00 19.14
N SER A 255 4.24 25.41 18.04
CA SER A 255 2.99 24.62 18.01
C SER A 255 3.31 23.14 18.28
N PRO A 256 2.40 22.37 18.90
CA PRO A 256 2.53 20.92 18.98
C PRO A 256 2.56 20.28 17.58
N VAL A 257 3.16 19.09 17.49
CA VAL A 257 3.08 18.24 16.30
C VAL A 257 1.83 17.36 16.38
N ILE A 258 0.97 17.43 15.36
CA ILE A 258 -0.19 16.54 15.24
C ILE A 258 0.27 15.31 14.46
N HIS A 259 0.38 14.17 15.13
CA HIS A 259 0.83 12.92 14.55
C HIS A 259 -0.39 12.04 14.24
N LEU A 260 -0.77 12.02 12.97
CA LEU A 260 -1.90 11.28 12.43
C LEU A 260 -1.43 9.89 11.98
N GLN A 261 -2.06 8.87 12.53
CA GLN A 261 -1.73 7.46 12.34
C GLN A 261 -2.80 6.76 11.51
N ALA A 262 -2.42 5.76 10.70
CA ALA A 262 -3.38 5.04 9.87
C ALA A 262 -4.44 4.31 10.71
N THR A 263 -4.02 3.60 11.76
CA THR A 263 -4.91 2.78 12.59
C THR A 263 -4.80 3.06 14.09
N ARG A 264 -5.77 2.55 14.85
CA ARG A 264 -5.83 2.73 16.32
C ARG A 264 -4.64 2.07 17.02
N ASP A 265 -4.19 0.91 16.54
CA ASP A 265 -3.06 0.18 17.16
C ASP A 265 -1.73 0.90 16.89
N ALA A 266 -1.50 1.41 15.68
CA ALA A 266 -0.31 2.20 15.37
C ALA A 266 -0.27 3.53 16.18
N ARG A 267 -1.43 4.15 16.42
CA ARG A 267 -1.57 5.28 17.36
C ARG A 267 -1.20 4.89 18.79
N ASP A 268 -1.66 3.73 19.26
CA ASP A 268 -1.44 3.31 20.65
C ASP A 268 0.00 2.82 20.88
N GLU A 269 0.63 2.14 19.92
CA GLU A 269 2.10 1.86 19.91
C GLU A 269 2.91 3.18 19.98
N ALA A 270 2.49 4.22 19.25
CA ALA A 270 3.17 5.52 19.27
C ALA A 270 3.00 6.27 20.61
N ILE A 271 1.86 6.11 21.28
CA ILE A 271 1.61 6.66 22.63
C ILE A 271 2.49 5.96 23.67
N GLU A 272 2.62 4.63 23.60
CA GLU A 272 3.51 3.86 24.49
C GLU A 272 4.96 4.33 24.34
N ALA A 273 5.45 4.46 23.10
CA ALA A 273 6.80 4.98 22.82
C ALA A 273 7.01 6.41 23.39
N ALA A 274 6.04 7.31 23.22
CA ALA A 274 6.10 8.67 23.76
C ALA A 274 6.13 8.69 25.30
N GLN A 275 5.38 7.79 25.94
CA GLN A 275 5.37 7.61 27.39
C GLN A 275 6.70 7.07 27.91
N GLU A 276 7.33 6.10 27.22
CA GLU A 276 8.66 5.60 27.57
C GLU A 276 9.75 6.66 27.41
N ALA A 277 9.64 7.50 26.38
CA ALA A 277 10.55 8.63 26.13
C ALA A 277 10.34 9.81 27.10
N GLY A 278 9.20 9.88 27.79
CA GLY A 278 8.87 10.99 28.70
C GLY A 278 8.51 12.30 28.00
N VAL A 279 8.00 12.22 26.77
CA VAL A 279 7.50 13.35 25.96
C VAL A 279 6.14 13.83 26.49
N ASP A 280 5.82 15.12 26.41
CA ASP A 280 4.48 15.58 26.80
C ASP A 280 3.48 15.43 25.66
N TRP A 281 2.50 14.54 25.83
CA TRP A 281 1.57 14.16 24.77
C TRP A 281 0.09 14.29 25.15
N PHE A 282 -0.75 14.35 24.11
CA PHE A 282 -2.20 14.20 24.19
C PHE A 282 -2.67 13.17 23.15
N ALA A 283 -3.73 12.42 23.45
CA ALA A 283 -4.30 11.44 22.53
C ALA A 283 -5.79 11.71 22.31
N LEU A 284 -6.21 11.76 21.05
CA LEU A 284 -7.61 11.90 20.66
C LEU A 284 -8.17 10.53 20.28
N LYS A 285 -9.33 10.22 20.87
CA LYS A 285 -10.02 8.94 20.71
C LYS A 285 -11.34 9.14 19.96
N SER A 286 -11.68 8.19 19.10
CA SER A 286 -12.94 8.21 18.36
C SER A 286 -14.14 8.10 19.30
N ARG A 287 -15.34 8.41 18.80
CA ARG A 287 -16.58 8.40 19.59
C ARG A 287 -16.84 7.05 20.27
N HIS A 288 -16.56 5.93 19.59
CA HIS A 288 -16.77 4.57 20.12
C HIS A 288 -15.75 4.22 21.22
N GLU A 289 -14.52 4.71 21.11
CA GLU A 289 -13.47 4.50 22.14
C GLU A 289 -13.66 5.36 23.41
N ALA A 290 -14.42 6.46 23.32
CA ALA A 290 -14.53 7.47 24.37
C ALA A 290 -15.97 7.68 24.90
N CYS A 291 -16.98 7.03 24.33
CA CYS A 291 -18.38 7.12 24.80
C CYS A 291 -19.03 5.74 24.82
N ALA A 292 -19.29 5.22 26.03
CA ALA A 292 -19.97 3.94 26.26
C ALA A 292 -21.32 3.81 25.51
N VAL A 293 -22.09 4.90 25.43
CA VAL A 293 -23.37 4.92 24.69
C VAL A 293 -23.16 4.77 23.18
N ALA A 294 -22.08 5.34 22.63
CA ALA A 294 -21.72 5.17 21.21
C ALA A 294 -21.02 3.83 20.93
N ALA A 295 -20.42 3.20 21.95
CA ALA A 295 -19.82 1.86 21.87
C ALA A 295 -20.86 0.73 21.85
N GLY A 296 -22.11 1.01 22.25
CA GLY A 296 -23.19 0.02 22.33
C GLY A 296 -23.34 -0.64 23.70
N ASP A 297 -22.56 -0.25 24.71
CA ASP A 297 -22.64 -0.77 26.09
C ASP A 297 -24.05 -0.64 26.70
N HIS A 298 -24.85 0.30 26.17
CA HIS A 298 -26.20 0.65 26.62
C HIS A 298 -27.31 0.25 25.63
N ASP A 299 -27.00 -0.54 24.60
CA ASP A 299 -27.99 -1.02 23.62
C ASP A 299 -28.83 -2.19 24.15
N PRO A 300 -30.09 -2.37 23.70
CA PRO A 300 -30.88 -3.56 24.03
C PRO A 300 -30.15 -4.88 23.65
N HIS A 301 -30.16 -5.87 24.56
CA HIS A 301 -29.67 -7.22 24.29
C HIS A 301 -30.77 -8.27 24.56
N SER A 302 -30.70 -9.41 23.88
CA SER A 302 -31.73 -10.46 23.93
C SER A 302 -31.67 -11.36 25.17
N ASP A 303 -30.53 -11.40 25.84
CA ASP A 303 -30.19 -12.41 26.83
C ASP A 303 -29.62 -11.76 28.11
N GLU A 304 -30.50 -11.40 29.05
CA GLU A 304 -30.37 -11.62 30.51
C GLU A 304 -31.54 -10.94 31.26
N GLU A 305 -32.10 -11.61 32.28
CA GLU A 305 -33.25 -11.11 33.07
C GLU A 305 -32.85 -10.25 34.29
N ASP A 306 -31.54 -9.99 34.50
CA ASP A 306 -30.96 -9.37 35.71
C ASP A 306 -29.80 -8.39 35.35
N ASP A 307 -29.99 -7.55 34.33
CA ASP A 307 -29.03 -6.50 33.96
C ASP A 307 -29.48 -5.12 34.51
N ASP A 308 -28.69 -4.57 35.46
CA ASP A 308 -28.92 -3.28 36.11
C ASP A 308 -28.56 -2.06 35.21
N ARG A 309 -28.05 -2.27 33.99
CA ARG A 309 -27.65 -1.16 33.12
C ARG A 309 -28.83 -0.32 32.62
N VAL A 310 -28.58 0.97 32.44
CA VAL A 310 -29.50 1.88 31.76
C VAL A 310 -29.46 1.58 30.27
N VAL A 311 -30.53 1.00 29.73
CA VAL A 311 -30.73 0.84 28.29
C VAL A 311 -31.18 2.16 27.67
N VAL A 312 -30.55 2.56 26.56
CA VAL A 312 -30.86 3.81 25.84
C VAL A 312 -31.31 3.48 24.43
N THR A 313 -32.45 4.05 24.00
CA THR A 313 -32.95 3.97 22.62
C THR A 313 -33.48 5.31 22.14
N MET A 314 -33.61 5.45 20.82
CA MET A 314 -34.18 6.61 20.14
C MET A 314 -35.16 6.14 19.06
N ASP A 315 -36.43 6.50 19.17
CA ASP A 315 -37.50 6.02 18.28
C ASP A 315 -37.58 4.47 18.20
N GLY A 316 -37.16 3.78 19.27
CA GLY A 316 -37.06 2.32 19.35
C GLY A 316 -35.81 1.70 18.71
N MET A 317 -34.90 2.49 18.14
CA MET A 317 -33.58 2.06 17.65
C MET A 317 -32.54 2.06 18.79
N PRO A 318 -31.60 1.10 18.85
CA PRO A 318 -30.46 1.15 19.77
C PRO A 318 -29.68 2.46 19.65
N ALA A 319 -29.14 2.96 20.76
CA ALA A 319 -28.45 4.25 20.80
C ALA A 319 -27.20 4.27 19.92
N SER A 320 -26.43 3.18 19.85
CA SER A 320 -25.24 3.12 18.99
C SER A 320 -25.60 3.16 17.50
N GLU A 321 -26.57 2.34 17.07
CA GLU A 321 -27.08 2.28 15.69
C GLU A 321 -27.66 3.63 15.25
N TRP A 322 -28.38 4.31 16.14
CA TRP A 322 -28.92 5.64 15.84
C TRP A 322 -27.80 6.69 15.71
N ILE A 323 -26.81 6.68 16.61
CA ILE A 323 -25.65 7.57 16.53
C ILE A 323 -24.89 7.35 15.22
N GLU A 324 -24.67 6.10 14.82
CA GLU A 324 -23.98 5.72 13.58
C GLU A 324 -24.77 6.16 12.34
N MET A 325 -26.07 5.84 12.27
CA MET A 325 -26.95 6.29 11.19
C MET A 325 -26.88 7.81 10.99
N MET A 326 -26.83 8.57 12.08
CA MET A 326 -26.76 10.04 12.03
C MET A 326 -25.35 10.53 11.66
N CYS A 327 -24.30 9.95 12.24
CA CYS A 327 -22.93 10.39 12.01
C CYS A 327 -22.39 9.98 10.64
N ASP A 328 -22.52 8.71 10.28
CA ASP A 328 -21.88 8.12 9.11
C ASP A 328 -22.91 8.00 7.96
N GLY A 329 -24.16 7.66 8.28
CA GLY A 329 -25.24 7.58 7.30
C GLY A 329 -25.76 8.94 6.81
N ARG A 330 -25.55 10.04 7.57
CA ARG A 330 -25.95 11.41 7.20
C ARG A 330 -24.84 12.47 7.34
N GLY A 331 -23.66 12.12 7.81
CA GLY A 331 -22.55 13.06 7.98
C GLY A 331 -22.72 14.10 9.11
N ILE A 332 -23.57 13.84 10.11
CA ILE A 332 -23.85 14.79 11.20
C ILE A 332 -22.74 14.73 12.28
N PRO A 333 -22.18 15.86 12.74
CA PRO A 333 -21.14 15.84 13.78
C PRO A 333 -21.62 15.16 15.07
N PHE A 334 -20.81 14.24 15.60
CA PHE A 334 -21.14 13.43 16.78
C PHE A 334 -21.60 14.26 17.99
N SER A 335 -20.99 15.41 18.26
CA SER A 335 -21.38 16.29 19.37
C SER A 335 -22.82 16.82 19.25
N VAL A 336 -23.35 16.94 18.04
CA VAL A 336 -24.72 17.37 17.76
C VAL A 336 -25.69 16.19 17.82
N ALA A 337 -25.34 15.06 17.21
CA ALA A 337 -26.12 13.81 17.32
C ALA A 337 -26.26 13.38 18.79
N HIS A 338 -25.18 13.38 19.55
CA HIS A 338 -25.16 13.07 20.98
C HIS A 338 -26.07 13.99 21.80
N ARG A 339 -26.02 15.31 21.57
CA ARG A 339 -26.91 16.26 22.26
C ARG A 339 -28.38 16.03 21.91
N ARG A 340 -28.68 15.71 20.65
CA ARG A 340 -30.05 15.37 20.21
C ARG A 340 -30.56 14.13 20.93
N LEU A 341 -29.74 13.08 21.07
CA LEU A 341 -30.05 11.87 21.83
C LEU A 341 -30.23 12.14 23.33
N GLU A 342 -29.37 12.96 23.92
CA GLU A 342 -29.46 13.40 25.32
C GLU A 342 -30.81 14.07 25.62
N ASP A 343 -31.24 14.98 24.73
CA ASP A 343 -32.50 15.71 24.87
C ASP A 343 -33.77 14.87 24.53
N HIS A 344 -33.66 13.77 23.77
CA HIS A 344 -34.83 13.11 23.13
C HIS A 344 -34.91 11.57 23.26
N ASN A 345 -33.99 10.89 23.96
CA ASN A 345 -34.04 9.43 24.14
C ASN A 345 -35.39 8.94 24.72
N ASP A 346 -35.81 7.74 24.31
CA ASP A 346 -37.15 7.18 24.60
C ASP A 346 -37.42 7.05 26.11
N GLN A 347 -36.36 6.91 26.91
CA GLN A 347 -36.41 6.72 28.35
C GLN A 347 -36.50 8.05 29.12
N GLY A 348 -36.15 9.19 28.50
CA GLY A 348 -36.08 10.50 29.14
C GLY A 348 -35.06 10.57 30.27
N VAL A 349 -33.92 9.88 30.12
CA VAL A 349 -32.85 9.80 31.12
C VAL A 349 -31.62 10.62 30.71
N ASP A 350 -30.86 11.10 31.70
CA ASP A 350 -29.51 11.61 31.47
C ASP A 350 -28.63 10.46 30.92
N LEU A 351 -27.79 10.74 29.93
CA LEU A 351 -27.01 9.68 29.29
C LEU A 351 -25.97 9.07 30.25
N PRO A 352 -25.80 7.74 30.29
CA PRO A 352 -24.83 7.07 31.18
C PRO A 352 -23.38 7.57 31.02
N CYS A 353 -22.97 7.90 29.80
CA CYS A 353 -21.66 8.50 29.52
C CYS A 353 -21.47 9.90 30.16
N CYS A 354 -22.56 10.62 30.48
CA CYS A 354 -22.56 11.91 31.16
C CYS A 354 -22.77 11.78 32.69
N SER A 355 -22.81 10.56 33.25
CA SER A 355 -23.11 10.28 34.66
C SER A 355 -22.12 9.30 35.31
N GLY A 356 -20.82 9.50 35.06
CA GLY A 356 -19.74 8.70 35.65
C GLY A 356 -19.45 9.01 37.12
N GLU A 357 -18.77 8.08 37.81
CA GLU A 357 -18.32 8.27 39.20
C GLU A 357 -17.41 9.50 39.36
N THR A 358 -17.49 10.14 40.53
CA THR A 358 -16.59 11.23 40.90
C THR A 358 -15.20 10.67 41.22
N PRO A 359 -14.12 11.15 40.57
CA PRO A 359 -12.76 10.92 41.07
C PRO A 359 -12.69 11.40 42.53
N GLU A 360 -11.90 10.78 43.40
CA GLU A 360 -11.85 11.13 44.83
C GLU A 360 -11.57 12.64 45.05
N GLY A 361 -12.63 13.42 45.29
CA GLY A 361 -12.59 14.88 45.49
C GLY A 361 -12.97 15.77 44.29
N GLY A 362 -13.43 15.21 43.16
CA GLY A 362 -13.89 15.96 41.97
C GLY A 362 -15.42 16.16 41.90
N GLU A 363 -15.87 17.01 40.96
CA GLU A 363 -17.28 17.13 40.57
C GLU A 363 -17.63 16.09 39.48
N THR A 364 -18.90 15.66 39.44
CA THR A 364 -19.40 14.67 38.47
C THR A 364 -19.30 15.26 37.05
N PRO A 365 -18.72 14.55 36.05
CA PRO A 365 -18.53 15.12 34.72
C PRO A 365 -19.87 15.21 33.97
N SER A 366 -20.49 16.39 33.97
CA SER A 366 -21.76 16.70 33.29
C SER A 366 -21.67 16.75 31.76
N THR A 367 -20.73 16.03 31.15
CA THR A 367 -20.44 16.07 29.71
C THR A 367 -19.69 14.81 29.30
N CYS A 368 -20.16 14.18 28.23
CA CYS A 368 -19.59 12.96 27.65
C CYS A 368 -18.06 13.05 27.41
N PRO A 369 -17.26 12.03 27.76
CA PRO A 369 -15.80 12.07 27.64
C PRO A 369 -15.32 12.32 26.20
N ALA A 370 -16.01 11.73 25.21
CA ALA A 370 -15.73 11.93 23.79
C ALA A 370 -15.91 13.39 23.31
N ILE A 371 -16.69 14.20 24.03
CA ILE A 371 -16.81 15.65 23.82
C ILE A 371 -15.79 16.40 24.68
N ARG A 372 -15.72 16.08 25.98
CA ARG A 372 -14.85 16.73 26.97
C ARG A 372 -13.36 16.68 26.63
N GLN A 373 -12.88 15.66 25.90
CA GLN A 373 -11.50 15.58 25.44
C GLN A 373 -11.06 16.81 24.61
N TRP A 374 -11.99 17.47 23.92
CA TRP A 374 -11.68 18.64 23.10
C TRP A 374 -11.40 19.91 23.91
N ASP A 375 -12.08 20.09 25.05
CA ASP A 375 -11.80 21.19 25.96
C ASP A 375 -10.47 20.93 26.69
N GLN A 376 -10.22 19.70 27.13
CA GLN A 376 -8.93 19.29 27.71
C GLN A 376 -7.76 19.49 26.74
N TYR A 377 -7.94 19.17 25.45
CA TYR A 377 -6.95 19.45 24.41
C TYR A 377 -6.72 20.97 24.26
N ARG A 378 -7.79 21.77 24.20
CA ARG A 378 -7.68 23.23 24.05
C ARG A 378 -6.93 23.86 25.22
N ASP A 379 -7.30 23.52 26.45
CA ASP A 379 -6.66 24.02 27.67
C ASP A 379 -5.15 23.71 27.66
N ARG A 380 -4.77 22.45 27.38
CA ARG A 380 -3.36 22.04 27.33
C ARG A 380 -2.58 22.65 26.15
N ARG A 381 -3.23 22.93 25.03
CA ARG A 381 -2.63 23.68 23.90
C ARG A 381 -2.38 25.14 24.27
N GLU A 382 -3.30 25.78 25.01
CA GLU A 382 -3.15 27.15 25.49
C GLU A 382 -2.07 27.29 26.59
N GLU A 383 -1.86 26.24 27.40
CA GLU A 383 -0.74 26.14 28.33
C GLU A 383 0.63 26.03 27.64
N GLY A 384 0.67 25.58 26.38
CA GLY A 384 1.88 25.53 25.55
C GLY A 384 2.91 24.47 25.96
N SER A 385 2.49 23.43 26.70
CA SER A 385 3.36 22.33 27.17
C SER A 385 3.42 21.11 26.23
N LEU A 386 2.42 20.95 25.37
CA LEU A 386 2.28 19.78 24.49
C LEU A 386 3.35 19.72 23.39
N ASP A 387 4.10 18.62 23.35
CA ASP A 387 5.01 18.29 22.25
C ASP A 387 4.26 17.61 21.09
N VAL A 388 3.44 16.59 21.38
CA VAL A 388 2.78 15.73 20.38
C VAL A 388 1.29 15.50 20.67
N VAL A 389 0.46 15.48 19.63
CA VAL A 389 -0.94 15.05 19.68
C VAL A 389 -1.12 13.84 18.77
N PHE A 390 -1.50 12.69 19.34
CA PHE A 390 -1.76 11.45 18.61
C PHE A 390 -3.24 11.32 18.24
N ALA A 391 -3.53 11.01 16.98
CA ALA A 391 -4.88 10.75 16.49
C ALA A 391 -4.82 9.85 15.24
N THR A 392 -5.96 9.35 14.76
CA THR A 392 -6.02 8.65 13.46
C THR A 392 -6.25 9.62 12.29
N HIS A 393 -5.97 9.21 11.04
CA HIS A 393 -6.08 10.05 9.84
C HIS A 393 -7.40 10.84 9.74
N ASN A 394 -8.56 10.24 10.07
CA ASN A 394 -9.86 10.92 10.03
C ASN A 394 -9.98 12.16 10.93
N PHE A 395 -9.11 12.33 11.94
CA PHE A 395 -9.06 13.56 12.72
C PHE A 395 -8.50 14.76 11.93
N ALA A 396 -7.87 14.56 10.76
CA ALA A 396 -7.49 15.63 9.85
C ALA A 396 -8.67 16.54 9.46
N HIS A 397 -9.89 16.00 9.40
CA HIS A 397 -11.11 16.78 9.16
C HIS A 397 -11.33 17.88 10.21
N VAL A 398 -10.87 17.70 11.46
CA VAL A 398 -11.07 18.68 12.53
C VAL A 398 -10.17 19.91 12.32
N PRO A 399 -10.69 21.10 11.99
CA PRO A 399 -9.83 22.22 11.59
C PRO A 399 -9.06 22.82 12.77
N GLY A 400 -9.52 22.59 14.01
CA GLY A 400 -8.78 22.93 15.24
C GLY A 400 -7.49 22.12 15.45
N LEU A 401 -7.30 21.04 14.68
CA LEU A 401 -6.02 20.32 14.57
C LEU A 401 -5.20 20.78 13.37
N ARG A 402 -5.80 21.40 12.34
CA ARG A 402 -5.10 21.90 11.15
C ARG A 402 -4.53 23.31 11.33
N LEU A 403 -5.27 24.20 11.99
CA LEU A 403 -4.97 25.63 12.01
C LEU A 403 -3.63 25.97 12.72
N GLY A 404 -2.62 26.32 11.92
CA GLY A 404 -1.31 26.78 12.41
C GLY A 404 -0.47 25.70 13.11
N THR A 405 -0.73 24.42 12.84
CA THR A 405 -0.03 23.26 13.41
C THR A 405 0.88 22.58 12.38
N ASN A 406 1.82 21.78 12.88
CA ASN A 406 2.64 20.91 12.04
C ASN A 406 1.98 19.54 12.03
N ILE A 407 1.48 19.09 10.88
CA ILE A 407 0.89 17.76 10.75
C ILE A 407 1.94 16.79 10.23
N VAL A 408 2.06 15.65 10.91
CA VAL A 408 2.75 14.46 10.42
C VAL A 408 1.68 13.41 10.12
N ILE A 409 1.65 12.91 8.89
CA ILE A 409 0.76 11.83 8.45
C ILE A 409 1.62 10.59 8.25
N ASP A 410 1.41 9.57 9.08
CA ASP A 410 2.15 8.31 9.01
C ASP A 410 1.41 7.30 8.15
N GLU A 411 2.14 6.77 7.17
CA GLU A 411 1.63 6.09 5.97
C GLU A 411 0.63 6.94 5.14
N GLU A 412 0.34 6.51 3.92
CA GLU A 412 -0.54 7.24 2.99
C GLU A 412 -2.00 7.26 3.51
N PRO A 413 -2.65 8.44 3.60
CA PRO A 413 -4.06 8.53 3.99
C PRO A 413 -5.00 8.31 2.80
N ASP A 414 -6.17 7.69 3.06
CA ASP A 414 -7.27 7.66 2.11
C ASP A 414 -8.53 8.33 2.66
N PHE A 415 -9.08 9.26 1.88
CA PHE A 415 -10.29 10.02 2.20
C PHE A 415 -11.46 9.74 1.24
N VAL A 416 -11.44 8.63 0.48
CA VAL A 416 -12.64 8.18 -0.26
C VAL A 416 -13.75 7.79 0.73
N GLN A 417 -14.92 8.37 0.54
CA GLN A 417 -16.11 8.14 1.35
C GLN A 417 -16.77 6.81 1.00
N ASP A 418 -17.34 6.11 2.00
CA ASP A 418 -18.16 4.93 1.75
C ASP A 418 -19.62 5.33 1.52
N LEU A 419 -19.89 5.85 0.33
CA LEU A 419 -21.24 6.20 -0.12
C LEU A 419 -21.57 5.40 -1.38
N SER A 420 -22.61 4.56 -1.31
CA SER A 420 -23.12 3.88 -2.49
C SER A 420 -23.75 4.88 -3.47
N LYS A 421 -23.72 4.56 -4.78
CA LYS A 421 -24.40 5.35 -5.82
C LYS A 421 -25.83 5.70 -5.42
N GLU A 422 -26.60 4.71 -4.96
CA GLU A 422 -27.98 4.91 -4.49
C GLU A 422 -28.07 5.88 -3.30
N ARG A 423 -27.16 5.82 -2.33
CA ARG A 423 -27.15 6.72 -1.18
C ARG A 423 -26.96 8.17 -1.62
N VAL A 424 -26.08 8.40 -2.62
CA VAL A 424 -25.83 9.71 -3.22
C VAL A 424 -27.01 10.20 -4.05
N GLU A 425 -27.61 9.34 -4.89
CA GLU A 425 -28.81 9.65 -5.67
C GLU A 425 -29.97 10.12 -4.77
N LYS A 426 -30.20 9.41 -3.65
CA LYS A 426 -31.18 9.77 -2.63
C LYS A 426 -30.84 11.09 -1.93
N ALA A 427 -29.60 11.25 -1.47
CA ALA A 427 -29.16 12.46 -0.77
C ALA A 427 -29.34 13.73 -1.61
N ILE A 428 -28.96 13.66 -2.89
CA ILE A 428 -29.12 14.78 -3.83
C ILE A 428 -30.60 14.99 -4.17
N THR A 429 -31.38 13.91 -4.36
CA THR A 429 -32.83 14.03 -4.61
C THR A 429 -33.56 14.71 -3.45
N ALA A 430 -33.25 14.34 -2.21
CA ALA A 430 -33.81 14.99 -1.01
C ALA A 430 -33.35 16.45 -0.88
N TYR A 431 -32.07 16.73 -1.14
CA TYR A 431 -31.52 18.09 -1.12
C TYR A 431 -32.21 19.02 -2.14
N LEU A 432 -32.34 18.57 -3.39
CA LEU A 432 -33.01 19.32 -4.46
C LEU A 432 -34.49 19.61 -4.14
N GLN A 433 -35.16 18.71 -3.41
CA GLN A 433 -36.53 18.90 -2.95
C GLN A 433 -36.64 19.92 -1.81
N GLU A 434 -35.71 19.92 -0.87
CA GLU A 434 -35.67 20.85 0.26
C GLU A 434 -35.42 22.30 -0.18
N ILE A 435 -34.54 22.52 -1.16
CA ILE A 435 -34.22 23.87 -1.67
C ILE A 435 -35.22 24.40 -2.74
N ASP A 436 -36.31 23.66 -3.02
CA ASP A 436 -37.28 23.97 -4.10
C ASP A 436 -36.60 24.16 -5.48
N ALA A 437 -35.64 23.30 -5.81
CA ALA A 437 -34.85 23.39 -7.03
C ALA A 437 -35.71 23.22 -8.30
N PRO A 438 -35.31 23.79 -9.46
CA PRO A 438 -36.03 23.64 -10.73
C PRO A 438 -36.25 22.18 -11.16
N VAL A 439 -35.35 21.28 -10.75
CA VAL A 439 -35.46 19.83 -10.93
C VAL A 439 -35.26 19.12 -9.59
N THR A 440 -36.11 18.14 -9.30
CA THR A 440 -36.23 17.52 -7.96
C THR A 440 -36.02 16.00 -7.97
N ASN A 441 -35.37 15.48 -9.02
CA ASN A 441 -35.02 14.07 -9.19
C ASN A 441 -33.67 13.93 -9.91
N TRP A 442 -32.98 12.83 -9.62
CA TRP A 442 -31.66 12.50 -10.15
C TRP A 442 -31.55 12.52 -11.69
N GLU A 443 -32.48 11.89 -12.39
CA GLU A 443 -32.44 11.72 -13.85
C GLU A 443 -32.50 13.08 -14.58
N SER A 444 -33.38 13.97 -14.11
CA SER A 444 -33.52 15.33 -14.62
C SER A 444 -32.32 16.20 -14.25
N PHE A 445 -31.78 16.04 -13.03
CA PHE A 445 -30.58 16.72 -12.57
C PHE A 445 -29.35 16.37 -13.42
N ILE A 446 -29.09 15.09 -13.68
CA ILE A 446 -27.99 14.62 -14.53
C ILE A 446 -28.17 15.14 -15.96
N THR A 447 -29.36 14.99 -16.54
CA THR A 447 -29.66 15.49 -17.90
C THR A 447 -29.40 16.99 -18.05
N LEU A 448 -29.77 17.79 -17.04
CA LEU A 448 -29.59 19.23 -17.04
C LEU A 448 -28.12 19.64 -16.81
N SER A 449 -27.37 18.88 -16.01
CA SER A 449 -25.92 19.11 -15.80
C SER A 449 -25.10 18.99 -17.08
N GLN A 450 -25.53 18.12 -18.02
CA GLN A 450 -24.86 17.92 -19.32
C GLN A 450 -25.33 18.90 -20.41
N HIS A 451 -26.28 19.80 -20.14
CA HIS A 451 -26.81 20.69 -21.18
C HIS A 451 -25.81 21.81 -21.52
N ASN A 452 -25.18 21.70 -22.69
CA ASN A 452 -24.23 22.67 -23.24
C ASN A 452 -24.84 23.60 -24.31
N GLY A 453 -26.18 23.67 -24.38
CA GLY A 453 -26.90 24.58 -25.27
C GLY A 453 -26.93 26.01 -24.74
N TRP A 454 -27.14 27.00 -25.62
CA TRP A 454 -27.15 28.41 -25.25
C TRP A 454 -28.44 29.09 -25.71
N GLY A 455 -29.13 29.76 -24.78
CA GLY A 455 -30.26 30.65 -25.09
C GLY A 455 -31.57 29.94 -25.45
N ASP A 456 -31.72 28.66 -25.10
CA ASP A 456 -33.01 27.96 -25.05
C ASP A 456 -33.55 27.92 -23.61
N ASP A 457 -34.78 27.39 -23.44
CA ASP A 457 -35.42 27.32 -22.13
C ASP A 457 -34.64 26.40 -21.15
N ALA A 458 -33.97 25.37 -21.67
CA ALA A 458 -33.16 24.44 -20.89
C ALA A 458 -31.86 25.06 -20.37
N ALA A 459 -31.20 25.94 -21.13
CA ALA A 459 -30.08 26.74 -20.62
C ALA A 459 -30.52 27.64 -19.45
N ALA A 460 -31.70 28.26 -19.54
CA ALA A 460 -32.23 29.08 -18.47
C ALA A 460 -32.62 28.26 -17.22
N GLU A 461 -33.12 27.03 -17.39
CA GLU A 461 -33.33 26.09 -16.29
C GLU A 461 -32.00 25.61 -15.67
N ARG A 462 -30.95 25.41 -16.49
CA ARG A 462 -29.60 25.05 -16.02
C ARG A 462 -28.98 26.16 -15.18
N ASP A 463 -29.02 27.40 -15.66
CA ASP A 463 -28.54 28.58 -14.92
C ASP A 463 -29.30 28.72 -13.58
N ALA A 464 -30.63 28.57 -13.60
CA ALA A 464 -31.47 28.64 -12.40
C ALA A 464 -31.22 27.50 -11.40
N LEU A 465 -30.88 26.29 -11.88
CA LEU A 465 -30.44 25.20 -11.03
C LEU A 465 -29.07 25.52 -10.42
N GLN A 466 -28.11 26.00 -11.20
CA GLN A 466 -26.79 26.36 -10.72
C GLN A 466 -26.86 27.39 -9.59
N ASP A 467 -27.65 28.45 -9.77
CA ASP A 467 -27.91 29.48 -8.75
C ASP A 467 -28.57 28.91 -7.48
N SER A 468 -29.34 27.81 -7.57
CA SER A 468 -29.99 27.21 -6.40
C SER A 468 -29.07 26.29 -5.59
N LEU A 469 -28.05 25.66 -6.19
CA LEU A 469 -27.15 24.69 -5.54
C LEU A 469 -26.21 25.28 -4.47
N ASP A 470 -26.19 26.61 -4.32
CA ASP A 470 -25.52 27.32 -3.21
C ASP A 470 -26.47 27.57 -2.02
N SER A 471 -27.71 27.07 -2.06
CA SER A 471 -28.67 27.21 -0.97
C SER A 471 -28.45 26.15 0.11
N ASP A 472 -28.34 26.59 1.36
CA ASP A 472 -28.20 25.70 2.52
C ASP A 472 -29.57 25.26 3.08
N PRO A 473 -29.79 23.95 3.33
CA PRO A 473 -30.99 23.43 3.99
C PRO A 473 -31.16 23.92 5.43
N ASP A 474 -32.42 23.98 5.89
CA ASP A 474 -32.72 24.23 7.30
C ASP A 474 -32.09 23.15 8.18
N ARG A 475 -31.49 23.54 9.33
CA ARG A 475 -30.79 22.61 10.23
C ARG A 475 -31.62 21.37 10.60
N GLU A 476 -32.92 21.53 10.82
CA GLU A 476 -33.82 20.45 11.20
C GLU A 476 -34.06 19.44 10.06
N TRP A 477 -33.84 19.79 8.79
CA TRP A 477 -33.96 18.86 7.66
C TRP A 477 -33.05 17.64 7.83
N TYR A 478 -31.77 17.87 8.16
CA TYR A 478 -30.77 16.81 8.41
C TYR A 478 -31.20 15.80 9.49
N PHE A 479 -32.01 16.23 10.47
CA PHE A 479 -32.50 15.35 11.54
C PHE A 479 -33.78 14.59 11.15
N ASN A 480 -34.68 15.24 10.40
CA ASN A 480 -36.03 14.73 10.18
C ASN A 480 -36.20 13.96 8.86
N ASP A 481 -35.43 14.29 7.82
CA ASP A 481 -35.47 13.57 6.55
C ASP A 481 -34.53 12.34 6.58
N PRO A 482 -35.00 11.13 6.21
CA PRO A 482 -34.22 9.90 6.27
C PRO A 482 -33.08 9.84 5.24
N ASP A 483 -33.24 10.52 4.10
CA ASP A 483 -32.30 10.52 2.98
C ASP A 483 -31.35 11.73 3.00
N ALA A 484 -31.57 12.73 3.87
CA ALA A 484 -30.66 13.88 4.05
C ALA A 484 -29.21 13.49 4.35
N HIS A 485 -28.25 14.30 3.88
CA HIS A 485 -26.81 14.12 4.11
C HIS A 485 -26.08 15.47 4.08
N THR A 486 -25.15 15.73 5.00
CA THR A 486 -24.42 17.02 5.10
C THR A 486 -23.61 17.35 3.84
N MET A 487 -22.99 16.35 3.22
CA MET A 487 -22.30 16.51 1.92
C MET A 487 -23.24 16.70 0.71
N ALA A 488 -24.55 16.53 0.82
CA ALA A 488 -25.45 16.54 -0.36
C ALA A 488 -25.34 17.81 -1.24
N PRO A 489 -25.23 19.04 -0.67
CA PRO A 489 -25.02 20.24 -1.47
C PRO A 489 -23.70 20.21 -2.24
N ALA A 490 -22.62 19.76 -1.61
CA ALA A 490 -21.30 19.66 -2.24
C ALA A 490 -21.26 18.56 -3.31
N LEU A 491 -21.91 17.41 -3.09
CA LEU A 491 -22.02 16.35 -4.09
C LEU A 491 -22.82 16.83 -5.31
N ALA A 492 -23.94 17.54 -5.09
CA ALA A 492 -24.71 18.13 -6.18
C ALA A 492 -23.87 19.15 -6.98
N ARG A 493 -23.17 20.07 -6.32
CA ARG A 493 -22.27 21.03 -6.99
C ARG A 493 -21.11 20.33 -7.73
N ALA A 494 -20.51 19.30 -7.14
CA ALA A 494 -19.41 18.57 -7.77
C ALA A 494 -19.89 17.84 -9.04
N ILE A 495 -21.01 17.10 -8.98
CA ILE A 495 -21.56 16.38 -10.14
C ILE A 495 -22.07 17.35 -11.22
N PHE A 496 -22.72 18.45 -10.81
CA PHE A 496 -23.24 19.45 -11.75
C PHE A 496 -22.12 20.12 -12.56
N ASN A 497 -20.97 20.36 -11.93
CA ASN A 497 -19.79 20.95 -12.55
C ASN A 497 -18.75 19.90 -13.00
N ALA A 498 -19.14 18.63 -13.17
CA ALA A 498 -18.21 17.58 -13.59
C ALA A 498 -17.83 17.72 -15.07
N GLU A 499 -16.55 17.97 -15.35
CA GLU A 499 -15.99 18.13 -16.69
C GLU A 499 -15.60 16.77 -17.28
N GLU A 500 -15.62 16.63 -18.60
CA GLU A 500 -15.06 15.46 -19.29
C GLU A 500 -13.54 15.39 -19.09
N ARG A 501 -13.01 14.17 -18.92
CA ARG A 501 -11.59 13.82 -18.76
C ARG A 501 -11.25 12.67 -19.71
N GLY A 502 -9.95 12.34 -19.81
CA GLY A 502 -9.50 11.15 -20.54
C GLY A 502 -10.12 9.85 -20.00
N ASN A 503 -9.95 8.76 -20.76
CA ASN A 503 -10.33 7.39 -20.36
C ASN A 503 -11.85 7.17 -20.09
N GLY A 504 -12.73 7.94 -20.73
CA GLY A 504 -14.19 7.82 -20.59
C GLY A 504 -14.70 8.15 -19.18
N ARG A 505 -14.14 9.22 -18.59
CA ARG A 505 -14.46 9.69 -17.24
C ARG A 505 -14.91 11.15 -17.26
N ARG A 506 -15.72 11.50 -16.25
CA ARG A 506 -16.00 12.88 -15.87
C ARG A 506 -15.52 13.12 -14.44
N PHE A 507 -14.97 14.29 -14.18
CA PHE A 507 -14.46 14.68 -12.85
C PHE A 507 -15.01 16.03 -12.42
N GLY A 508 -15.56 16.08 -11.22
CA GLY A 508 -16.02 17.31 -10.57
C GLY A 508 -15.41 17.47 -9.20
N LYS A 509 -15.04 18.70 -8.83
CA LYS A 509 -14.48 19.04 -7.51
C LYS A 509 -15.02 20.38 -7.02
N THR A 510 -15.39 20.45 -5.75
CA THR A 510 -15.90 21.67 -5.12
C THR A 510 -15.40 21.83 -3.68
N VAL A 511 -15.47 23.04 -3.16
CA VAL A 511 -15.26 23.31 -1.74
C VAL A 511 -16.53 22.92 -0.99
N HIS A 512 -16.35 22.19 0.10
CA HIS A 512 -17.38 21.92 1.09
C HIS A 512 -17.00 22.64 2.38
N GLU A 513 -17.93 23.41 2.93
CA GLU A 513 -17.88 23.89 4.29
C GLU A 513 -18.99 23.13 5.05
N PRO A 514 -18.67 22.10 5.86
CA PRO A 514 -19.68 21.30 6.54
C PRO A 514 -20.58 22.16 7.43
N PRO A 515 -21.92 21.97 7.38
CA PRO A 515 -22.87 22.86 8.03
C PRO A 515 -22.69 22.88 9.55
N ARG A 516 -22.72 24.09 10.14
CA ARG A 516 -22.67 24.27 11.60
C ARG A 516 -24.02 23.91 12.23
N LEU A 517 -24.21 22.64 12.55
CA LEU A 517 -25.43 22.12 13.17
C LEU A 517 -25.53 22.37 14.69
N ASP A 518 -24.82 23.35 15.26
CA ASP A 518 -24.93 23.73 16.67
C ASP A 518 -25.81 24.97 16.89
N ALA A 519 -26.29 25.19 18.12
CA ALA A 519 -27.35 26.17 18.40
C ALA A 519 -26.84 27.62 18.62
N GLN A 520 -25.54 27.86 18.49
CA GLN A 520 -24.91 29.17 18.71
C GLN A 520 -24.04 29.63 17.54
N ALA A 521 -24.06 28.90 16.43
CA ALA A 521 -23.33 29.23 15.22
C ALA A 521 -23.74 30.60 14.64
N VAL A 522 -22.74 31.29 14.09
CA VAL A 522 -22.90 32.38 13.13
C VAL A 522 -22.03 32.02 11.94
N ASP A 523 -22.52 32.22 10.73
CA ASP A 523 -21.97 31.61 9.50
C ASP A 523 -20.77 32.37 8.89
N GLU A 524 -20.13 33.27 9.65
CA GLU A 524 -19.15 34.23 9.10
C GLU A 524 -17.70 33.73 9.02
N ASP A 525 -17.39 32.51 9.51
CA ASP A 525 -16.01 31.97 9.55
C ASP A 525 -15.81 30.76 8.61
N GLY A 526 -15.19 30.99 7.44
CA GLY A 526 -14.79 29.95 6.48
C GLY A 526 -13.50 29.19 6.83
N TRP A 527 -13.33 28.79 8.11
CA TRP A 527 -12.17 28.02 8.61
C TRP A 527 -12.38 26.49 8.51
N ASN A 528 -13.63 26.04 8.41
CA ASN A 528 -13.98 24.62 8.30
C ASN A 528 -14.13 24.22 6.83
N ARG A 529 -13.01 24.01 6.13
CA ARG A 529 -12.99 23.67 4.69
C ARG A 529 -12.55 22.24 4.42
N GLU A 530 -13.19 21.65 3.42
CA GLU A 530 -12.94 20.33 2.88
C GLU A 530 -13.12 20.37 1.35
N TRP A 531 -12.57 19.38 0.66
CA TRP A 531 -12.63 19.25 -0.79
C TRP A 531 -13.41 18.01 -1.16
N VAL A 532 -14.60 18.20 -1.75
CA VAL A 532 -15.42 17.10 -2.26
C VAL A 532 -15.14 16.93 -3.74
N SER A 533 -14.58 15.77 -4.12
CA SER A 533 -14.44 15.36 -5.52
C SER A 533 -15.26 14.12 -5.85
N VAL A 534 -15.70 14.05 -7.11
CA VAL A 534 -16.46 12.94 -7.68
C VAL A 534 -15.84 12.53 -9.01
N VAL A 535 -15.73 11.21 -9.23
CA VAL A 535 -15.45 10.63 -10.55
C VAL A 535 -16.72 9.91 -11.02
N LEU A 536 -17.12 10.17 -12.26
CA LEU A 536 -18.20 9.48 -12.95
C LEU A 536 -17.68 8.84 -14.25
N THR A 537 -18.38 7.83 -14.77
CA THR A 537 -18.22 7.39 -16.16
C THR A 537 -18.95 8.32 -17.13
N ASP A 538 -18.72 8.17 -18.44
CA ASP A 538 -19.49 8.84 -19.50
C ASP A 538 -21.01 8.59 -19.38
N ASP A 539 -21.41 7.38 -18.96
CA ASP A 539 -22.80 6.99 -18.68
C ASP A 539 -23.35 7.56 -17.35
N ASN A 540 -22.60 8.44 -16.68
CA ASN A 540 -22.91 9.04 -15.38
C ASN A 540 -23.03 8.02 -14.22
N GLU A 541 -22.30 6.90 -14.29
CA GLU A 541 -22.14 6.03 -13.14
C GLU A 541 -21.12 6.63 -12.17
N LEU A 542 -21.55 6.92 -10.95
CA LEU A 542 -20.69 7.41 -9.88
C LEU A 542 -19.69 6.31 -9.46
N ARG A 543 -18.40 6.60 -9.62
CA ARG A 543 -17.29 5.68 -9.35
C ARG A 543 -16.66 5.92 -7.98
N THR A 544 -16.23 7.16 -7.75
CA THR A 544 -15.47 7.58 -6.57
C THR A 544 -16.07 8.86 -5.99
N VAL A 545 -16.17 8.94 -4.66
CA VAL A 545 -16.50 10.15 -3.90
C VAL A 545 -15.42 10.35 -2.86
N ARG A 546 -14.63 11.42 -2.94
CA ARG A 546 -13.58 11.75 -1.98
C ARG A 546 -13.96 13.02 -1.22
N CYS A 547 -13.70 13.05 0.09
CA CYS A 547 -13.81 14.26 0.90
C CYS A 547 -12.47 14.52 1.58
N ALA A 548 -11.55 15.21 0.91
CA ALA A 548 -10.21 15.46 1.45
C ALA A 548 -10.21 16.69 2.37
N PRO A 549 -9.60 16.64 3.57
CA PRO A 549 -9.40 17.82 4.40
C PRO A 549 -8.60 18.91 3.68
N ASP A 550 -8.95 20.18 3.88
CA ASP A 550 -8.13 21.28 3.37
C ASP A 550 -6.90 21.53 4.25
N PHE A 551 -5.73 21.11 3.79
CA PHE A 551 -4.45 21.31 4.49
C PHE A 551 -3.85 22.72 4.31
N SER A 552 -4.47 23.61 3.53
CA SER A 552 -3.95 24.96 3.22
C SER A 552 -3.68 25.86 4.44
N GLN A 553 -4.34 25.60 5.58
CA GLN A 553 -4.20 26.37 6.83
C GLN A 553 -3.24 25.73 7.84
N THR A 554 -2.56 24.64 7.46
CA THR A 554 -1.49 24.05 8.27
C THR A 554 -0.20 24.87 8.17
N ARG A 555 0.66 24.74 9.18
CA ARG A 555 2.01 25.33 9.15
C ARG A 555 2.97 24.49 8.31
N SER A 556 2.84 23.17 8.33
CA SER A 556 3.61 22.25 7.50
C SER A 556 2.92 20.90 7.46
N VAL A 557 3.05 20.15 6.37
CA VAL A 557 2.62 18.74 6.30
C VAL A 557 3.79 17.85 5.95
N VAL A 558 4.04 16.84 6.79
CA VAL A 558 5.04 15.80 6.59
C VAL A 558 4.32 14.47 6.39
N GLY A 559 4.29 13.94 5.16
CA GLY A 559 3.94 12.53 4.94
C GLY A 559 5.13 11.63 5.29
N LEU A 560 4.90 10.48 5.91
CA LEU A 560 5.93 9.48 6.23
C LEU A 560 5.60 8.16 5.53
N ASP A 561 6.26 7.87 4.41
CA ASP A 561 5.94 6.71 3.58
C ASP A 561 7.18 5.86 3.35
N ALA A 562 6.98 4.55 3.17
CA ALA A 562 8.02 3.65 2.74
C ALA A 562 8.29 3.78 1.24
N TRP A 563 7.27 3.90 0.39
CA TRP A 563 7.38 3.95 -1.06
C TRP A 563 6.28 4.88 -1.59
N PRO A 564 6.43 6.20 -1.44
CA PRO A 564 5.34 7.13 -1.70
C PRO A 564 4.97 7.21 -3.17
N ALA A 565 3.69 6.98 -3.45
CA ALA A 565 3.06 7.29 -4.72
C ALA A 565 2.54 8.73 -4.70
N ARG A 566 3.28 9.63 -5.33
CA ARG A 566 2.98 11.06 -5.34
C ARG A 566 1.58 11.39 -5.86
N PRO A 567 1.02 10.70 -6.89
CA PRO A 567 -0.37 10.86 -7.34
C PRO A 567 -1.41 10.77 -6.21
N LYS A 568 -1.30 9.79 -5.32
CA LYS A 568 -2.28 9.55 -4.25
C LYS A 568 -2.14 10.56 -3.12
N TRP A 569 -0.90 10.90 -2.76
CA TRP A 569 -0.61 12.02 -1.85
C TRP A 569 -1.11 13.39 -2.40
N MET A 570 -1.12 13.59 -3.72
CA MET A 570 -1.64 14.81 -4.35
C MET A 570 -3.16 14.96 -4.23
N VAL A 571 -3.94 13.87 -4.40
CA VAL A 571 -5.41 13.93 -4.29
C VAL A 571 -5.91 13.98 -2.84
N ASN A 572 -5.19 13.34 -1.90
CA ASN A 572 -5.59 13.27 -0.49
C ASN A 572 -5.05 14.40 0.40
N VAL A 573 -3.90 15.00 0.06
CA VAL A 573 -3.23 15.98 0.95
C VAL A 573 -3.01 17.34 0.28
N HIS A 574 -2.18 17.42 -0.77
CA HIS A 574 -1.92 18.70 -1.44
C HIS A 574 -1.40 18.53 -2.88
N PRO A 575 -1.98 19.22 -3.89
CA PRO A 575 -1.56 19.04 -5.29
C PRO A 575 -0.09 19.37 -5.59
N SER A 576 0.55 20.23 -4.81
CA SER A 576 1.98 20.56 -4.99
C SER A 576 2.94 19.72 -4.15
N ILE A 577 2.47 18.70 -3.42
CA ILE A 577 3.31 17.92 -2.49
C ILE A 577 4.51 17.29 -3.21
N GLN A 578 5.67 17.36 -2.55
CA GLN A 578 6.96 16.92 -3.08
C GLN A 578 7.50 15.72 -2.30
N THR A 579 8.16 14.79 -2.98
CA THR A 579 8.86 13.68 -2.32
C THR A 579 10.29 14.08 -1.97
N LYS A 580 10.69 13.90 -0.71
CA LYS A 580 12.05 14.11 -0.21
C LYS A 580 12.66 12.77 0.21
N GLN A 581 13.59 12.26 -0.60
CA GLN A 581 14.27 10.98 -0.34
C GLN A 581 15.32 11.10 0.77
N VAL A 582 15.31 10.16 1.72
CA VAL A 582 16.32 10.09 2.80
C VAL A 582 17.58 9.35 2.34
N LEU A 583 17.39 8.29 1.55
CA LEU A 583 18.43 7.45 0.95
C LEU A 583 18.18 7.37 -0.56
N ASP A 584 19.25 7.35 -1.36
CA ASP A 584 19.10 6.96 -2.78
C ASP A 584 18.84 5.45 -2.94
N SER A 585 18.49 5.00 -4.15
CA SER A 585 18.13 3.60 -4.41
C SER A 585 19.25 2.60 -4.11
N GLU A 586 20.52 2.97 -4.31
CA GLU A 586 21.68 2.10 -4.04
C GLU A 586 21.98 2.05 -2.54
N GLU A 587 22.02 3.21 -1.87
CA GLU A 587 22.12 3.30 -0.41
C GLU A 587 21.00 2.51 0.29
N ARG A 588 19.76 2.62 -0.21
CA ARG A 588 18.58 1.92 0.31
C ARG A 588 18.67 0.40 0.16
N GLN A 589 19.08 -0.10 -1.01
CA GLN A 589 19.26 -1.53 -1.25
C GLN A 589 20.36 -2.11 -0.34
N LEU A 590 21.50 -1.43 -0.25
CA LEU A 590 22.65 -1.88 0.54
C LEU A 590 22.39 -1.77 2.05
N TRP A 591 21.74 -0.72 2.52
CA TRP A 591 21.32 -0.58 3.92
C TRP A 591 20.33 -1.68 4.31
N ARG A 592 19.29 -1.92 3.49
CA ARG A 592 18.30 -2.99 3.72
C ARG A 592 18.96 -4.36 3.89
N ARG A 593 19.88 -4.71 2.97
CA ARG A 593 20.54 -6.02 2.93
C ARG A 593 21.58 -6.18 4.04
N PHE A 594 22.38 -5.16 4.33
CA PHE A 594 23.60 -5.32 5.12
C PHE A 594 23.61 -4.66 6.51
N GLU A 595 22.86 -3.58 6.74
CA GLU A 595 22.75 -2.94 8.05
C GLU A 595 21.45 -3.38 8.75
N ARG A 596 20.34 -3.51 8.01
CA ARG A 596 19.07 -4.05 8.52
C ARG A 596 19.00 -5.59 8.49
N GLY A 597 19.75 -6.25 7.62
CA GLY A 597 19.77 -7.73 7.55
C GLY A 597 18.57 -8.38 6.84
N LEU A 598 17.82 -7.64 6.02
CA LEU A 598 16.71 -8.18 5.21
C LEU A 598 17.17 -8.52 3.79
N ARG A 599 17.19 -9.82 3.45
CA ARG A 599 17.49 -10.35 2.11
C ARG A 599 16.20 -10.78 1.41
N VAL A 600 15.97 -10.30 0.19
CA VAL A 600 14.77 -10.60 -0.61
C VAL A 600 15.09 -11.50 -1.81
N VAL A 601 14.50 -12.69 -1.90
CA VAL A 601 14.68 -13.61 -3.03
C VAL A 601 13.39 -13.66 -3.85
N GLN A 602 13.40 -13.10 -5.05
CA GLN A 602 12.27 -13.19 -5.98
C GLN A 602 12.19 -14.60 -6.58
N VAL A 603 11.02 -15.23 -6.53
CA VAL A 603 10.77 -16.61 -6.96
C VAL A 603 9.85 -16.62 -8.20
N GLY A 604 10.47 -16.67 -9.37
CA GLY A 604 9.83 -16.58 -10.68
C GLY A 604 9.62 -15.15 -11.17
N ASP A 605 9.09 -15.04 -12.38
CA ASP A 605 8.94 -13.84 -13.22
C ASP A 605 7.47 -13.46 -13.47
N ALA A 606 6.56 -13.90 -12.60
CA ALA A 606 5.12 -13.75 -12.78
C ALA A 606 4.46 -13.02 -11.61
N THR A 607 3.72 -11.95 -11.92
CA THR A 607 2.95 -11.11 -10.98
C THR A 607 2.08 -11.87 -10.01
N ARG A 608 1.29 -12.85 -10.48
CA ARG A 608 0.39 -13.65 -9.63
C ARG A 608 -0.52 -12.74 -8.75
N PRO A 609 -1.44 -11.98 -9.35
CA PRO A 609 -2.46 -11.29 -8.58
C PRO A 609 -3.34 -12.34 -7.90
N LEU A 610 -3.46 -12.33 -6.57
CA LEU A 610 -4.21 -13.35 -5.82
C LEU A 610 -5.47 -12.81 -5.15
N ALA A 611 -5.88 -11.56 -5.44
CA ALA A 611 -7.03 -10.92 -4.82
C ALA A 611 -8.34 -11.72 -5.01
N SER A 612 -8.59 -12.26 -6.21
CA SER A 612 -9.73 -13.15 -6.52
C SER A 612 -9.56 -14.59 -6.02
N GLY A 613 -8.33 -15.01 -5.69
CA GLY A 613 -7.97 -16.38 -5.35
C GLY A 613 -8.00 -17.40 -6.51
N GLU A 614 -8.40 -16.97 -7.71
CA GLU A 614 -8.49 -17.81 -8.92
C GLU A 614 -7.10 -18.29 -9.38
N TYR A 615 -6.14 -17.36 -9.46
CA TYR A 615 -4.76 -17.63 -9.89
C TYR A 615 -3.91 -18.41 -8.85
N PHE A 616 -4.52 -18.91 -7.76
CA PHE A 616 -3.82 -19.66 -6.72
C PHE A 616 -3.57 -21.12 -7.13
N ASN A 617 -2.40 -21.35 -7.73
CA ASN A 617 -1.91 -22.68 -8.05
C ASN A 617 -1.33 -23.39 -6.81
N GLU A 618 -2.18 -24.14 -6.11
CA GLU A 618 -1.84 -24.93 -4.90
C GLU A 618 -0.58 -25.78 -5.07
N ARG A 619 -0.46 -26.55 -6.16
CA ARG A 619 0.67 -27.47 -6.33
C ARG A 619 2.02 -26.77 -6.55
N GLN A 620 2.02 -25.59 -7.16
CA GLN A 620 3.24 -24.79 -7.24
C GLN A 620 3.64 -24.24 -5.87
N VAL A 621 2.67 -23.82 -5.06
CA VAL A 621 2.91 -23.36 -3.69
C VAL A 621 3.38 -24.51 -2.80
N GLU A 622 2.81 -25.71 -2.99
CA GLU A 622 3.20 -26.95 -2.31
C GLU A 622 4.67 -27.31 -2.60
N ALA A 623 5.08 -27.31 -3.88
CA ALA A 623 6.47 -27.55 -4.27
C ALA A 623 7.44 -26.52 -3.72
N LEU A 624 7.05 -25.24 -3.65
CA LEU A 624 7.87 -24.20 -3.02
C LEU A 624 7.97 -24.39 -1.50
N ALA A 625 6.82 -24.58 -0.82
CA ALA A 625 6.78 -24.73 0.64
C ALA A 625 7.56 -25.98 1.09
N GLU A 626 7.42 -27.10 0.38
CA GLU A 626 8.22 -28.31 0.59
C GLU A 626 9.72 -28.04 0.45
N HIS A 627 10.15 -27.38 -0.63
CA HIS A 627 11.56 -27.04 -0.81
C HIS A 627 12.11 -26.15 0.32
N LEU A 628 11.31 -25.20 0.81
CA LEU A 628 11.67 -24.35 1.95
C LEU A 628 11.70 -25.15 3.27
N VAL A 629 10.81 -26.12 3.47
CA VAL A 629 10.84 -27.06 4.61
C VAL A 629 12.07 -27.98 4.54
N ASP A 630 12.46 -28.46 3.35
CA ASP A 630 13.62 -29.34 3.18
C ASP A 630 14.95 -28.59 3.39
N GLU A 631 15.10 -27.37 2.87
CA GLU A 631 16.34 -26.57 3.00
C GLU A 631 16.48 -25.93 4.39
N PHE A 632 15.40 -25.36 4.94
CA PHE A 632 15.45 -24.64 6.22
C PHE A 632 14.94 -25.43 7.42
N GLY A 633 14.12 -26.46 7.22
CA GLY A 633 13.44 -27.19 8.29
C GLY A 633 12.13 -26.53 8.72
N GLY A 634 11.06 -27.32 8.86
CA GLY A 634 9.71 -26.84 9.19
C GLY A 634 9.50 -26.17 10.55
N ASN A 635 10.55 -26.07 11.39
CA ASN A 635 10.55 -25.22 12.59
C ASN A 635 11.10 -23.81 12.34
N ARG A 636 11.90 -23.61 11.27
CA ARG A 636 12.53 -22.32 10.92
C ARG A 636 11.80 -21.62 9.76
N PHE A 637 11.22 -22.38 8.83
CA PHE A 637 10.22 -21.87 7.89
C PHE A 637 8.83 -22.21 8.43
N ARG A 638 8.10 -21.19 8.90
CA ARG A 638 6.75 -21.34 9.45
C ARG A 638 5.81 -20.15 9.17
N THR A 639 6.29 -19.07 8.56
CA THR A 639 5.48 -17.86 8.36
C THR A 639 5.31 -17.48 6.90
N ALA A 640 4.10 -17.00 6.56
CA ALA A 640 3.82 -16.49 5.22
C ALA A 640 2.79 -15.35 5.20
N ILE A 641 2.92 -14.48 4.19
CA ILE A 641 2.00 -13.38 3.89
C ILE A 641 1.43 -13.59 2.49
N THR A 642 0.13 -13.38 2.30
CA THR A 642 -0.55 -13.52 0.99
C THR A 642 -1.87 -12.75 0.97
N THR A 643 -2.72 -12.92 -0.04
CA THR A 643 -4.05 -12.27 -0.07
C THR A 643 -5.07 -13.00 0.82
N LYS A 644 -6.01 -12.24 1.39
CA LYS A 644 -7.08 -12.77 2.26
C LYS A 644 -7.86 -13.94 1.66
N ALA A 645 -8.09 -13.89 0.35
CA ALA A 645 -8.82 -14.92 -0.41
C ALA A 645 -8.14 -16.30 -0.40
N VAL A 646 -6.81 -16.36 -0.25
CA VAL A 646 -6.03 -17.61 -0.35
C VAL A 646 -5.34 -18.00 0.96
N GLU A 647 -5.33 -17.13 1.97
CA GLU A 647 -4.59 -17.29 3.22
C GLU A 647 -4.84 -18.66 3.89
N LYS A 648 -6.11 -19.08 4.02
CA LYS A 648 -6.47 -20.42 4.56
C LYS A 648 -5.91 -21.57 3.72
N ARG A 649 -5.91 -21.43 2.39
CA ARG A 649 -5.39 -22.46 1.46
C ARG A 649 -3.87 -22.55 1.58
N LEU A 650 -3.17 -21.41 1.64
CA LEU A 650 -1.73 -21.33 1.87
C LEU A 650 -1.34 -21.97 3.22
N ARG A 651 -2.05 -21.64 4.30
CA ARG A 651 -1.82 -22.23 5.63
C ARG A 651 -1.93 -23.76 5.61
N ASN A 652 -2.99 -24.29 5.00
CA ASN A 652 -3.17 -25.74 4.83
C ASN A 652 -2.02 -26.38 4.01
N VAL A 653 -1.53 -25.73 2.95
CA VAL A 653 -0.37 -26.23 2.18
C VAL A 653 0.89 -26.25 3.03
N MET A 654 1.13 -25.23 3.86
CA MET A 654 2.27 -25.21 4.80
C MET A 654 2.19 -26.34 5.83
N GLU A 655 1.00 -26.60 6.41
CA GLU A 655 0.79 -27.72 7.34
C GLU A 655 1.06 -29.08 6.66
N MET A 656 0.56 -29.30 5.45
CA MET A 656 0.74 -30.57 4.71
C MET A 656 2.18 -30.81 4.26
N THR A 657 2.96 -29.75 3.99
CA THR A 657 4.38 -29.82 3.62
C THR A 657 5.33 -29.94 4.81
N GLY A 658 4.82 -29.93 6.05
CA GLY A 658 5.61 -30.18 7.26
C GLY A 658 6.03 -28.94 8.04
N CYS A 659 5.47 -27.76 7.75
CA CYS A 659 5.65 -26.58 8.61
C CYS A 659 4.99 -26.83 9.97
N THR A 660 5.72 -26.59 11.06
CA THR A 660 5.24 -26.79 12.43
C THR A 660 4.56 -25.53 12.94
N ASN A 661 3.25 -25.61 13.19
CA ASN A 661 2.40 -24.50 13.64
C ASN A 661 2.56 -23.24 12.78
N PRO A 662 2.19 -23.30 11.48
CA PRO A 662 2.40 -22.19 10.57
C PRO A 662 1.52 -20.99 10.94
N SER A 663 2.13 -19.80 10.94
CA SER A 663 1.44 -18.53 11.20
C SER A 663 1.33 -17.75 9.90
N THR A 664 0.12 -17.35 9.54
CA THR A 664 -0.13 -16.57 8.33
C THR A 664 -0.73 -15.22 8.66
N MET A 665 -0.51 -14.29 7.75
CA MET A 665 -1.01 -12.92 7.74
C MET A 665 -1.50 -12.64 6.33
N HIS A 666 -2.46 -11.73 6.19
CA HIS A 666 -2.90 -11.27 4.87
C HIS A 666 -2.62 -9.79 4.66
N TYR A 667 -2.46 -9.38 3.39
CA TYR A 667 -2.26 -7.98 3.07
C TYR A 667 -3.41 -7.10 3.62
N GLY A 668 -3.05 -5.96 4.20
CA GLY A 668 -3.84 -5.16 5.14
C GLY A 668 -3.27 -5.28 6.57
N GLU A 669 -3.18 -6.50 7.10
CA GLU A 669 -2.68 -6.76 8.47
C GLU A 669 -1.20 -6.40 8.69
N GLU A 670 -0.41 -6.22 7.62
CA GLU A 670 1.01 -5.82 7.72
C GLU A 670 1.21 -4.37 8.14
N LYS A 671 0.17 -3.63 8.52
CA LYS A 671 0.30 -2.33 9.20
C LYS A 671 0.33 -2.54 10.73
N SER A 672 -0.68 -3.19 11.31
CA SER A 672 -0.79 -3.47 12.76
C SER A 672 0.02 -4.66 13.31
N ARG A 673 0.18 -5.80 12.62
CA ARG A 673 0.66 -7.04 13.28
C ARG A 673 2.19 -7.24 13.29
N ASN A 674 2.84 -7.15 14.45
CA ASN A 674 4.31 -7.19 14.60
C ASN A 674 4.94 -8.61 14.66
N ASP A 675 4.14 -9.66 14.57
CA ASP A 675 4.48 -11.05 14.91
C ASP A 675 5.68 -11.68 14.17
N PHE A 676 6.05 -11.20 12.98
CA PHE A 676 7.11 -11.78 12.15
C PHE A 676 8.50 -11.12 12.32
N ALA A 677 8.64 -10.15 13.24
CA ALA A 677 9.84 -9.36 13.43
C ALA A 677 11.14 -10.17 13.68
N HIS A 678 11.01 -11.35 14.32
CA HIS A 678 12.11 -12.24 14.71
C HIS A 678 12.24 -13.50 13.82
N GLU A 679 11.40 -13.64 12.79
CA GLU A 679 11.41 -14.82 11.92
C GLU A 679 12.56 -14.76 10.91
N ARG A 680 13.35 -15.83 10.82
CA ARG A 680 14.56 -15.89 9.99
C ARG A 680 14.28 -16.24 8.53
N VAL A 681 13.15 -16.90 8.24
CA VAL A 681 12.74 -17.31 6.90
C VAL A 681 11.24 -17.08 6.72
N GLY A 682 10.85 -16.35 5.67
CA GLY A 682 9.46 -16.03 5.37
C GLY A 682 9.10 -16.22 3.90
N LEU A 683 7.81 -16.39 3.62
CA LEU A 683 7.26 -16.44 2.26
C LEU A 683 6.23 -15.31 2.07
N VAL A 684 6.43 -14.45 1.07
CA VAL A 684 5.40 -13.55 0.55
C VAL A 684 4.91 -14.13 -0.77
N ASN A 685 3.62 -14.45 -0.88
CA ASN A 685 3.07 -15.21 -2.00
C ASN A 685 2.00 -14.42 -2.77
N GLY A 686 2.28 -14.16 -4.05
CA GLY A 686 1.46 -13.34 -4.94
C GLY A 686 1.53 -11.85 -4.62
N CYS A 687 0.59 -11.08 -5.18
CA CYS A 687 0.34 -9.69 -4.81
C CYS A 687 -1.18 -9.40 -4.78
N ILE A 688 -1.54 -8.22 -4.26
CA ILE A 688 -2.86 -7.61 -4.48
C ILE A 688 -2.94 -7.08 -5.90
N ASP A 689 -4.14 -6.91 -6.43
CA ASP A 689 -4.39 -6.15 -7.65
C ASP A 689 -5.67 -5.30 -7.48
N PRO A 690 -5.63 -3.97 -7.71
CA PRO A 690 -6.79 -3.07 -7.54
C PRO A 690 -7.68 -2.91 -8.79
N GLY A 691 -7.42 -3.65 -9.88
CA GLY A 691 -8.10 -3.47 -11.17
C GLY A 691 -7.59 -2.26 -11.97
N ASP A 692 -8.12 -2.07 -13.18
CA ASP A 692 -7.72 -0.94 -14.05
C ASP A 692 -8.47 0.34 -13.69
N ASP A 693 -9.75 0.21 -13.31
CA ASP A 693 -10.60 1.34 -12.93
C ASP A 693 -10.03 2.18 -11.79
N HIS A 694 -9.39 1.57 -10.78
CA HIS A 694 -8.75 2.32 -9.68
C HIS A 694 -7.67 3.30 -10.20
N VAL A 695 -6.90 2.86 -11.21
CA VAL A 695 -5.87 3.70 -11.84
C VAL A 695 -6.52 4.79 -12.68
N VAL A 696 -7.48 4.41 -13.51
CA VAL A 696 -8.20 5.33 -14.42
C VAL A 696 -8.98 6.40 -13.66
N ASP A 697 -9.64 6.05 -12.56
CA ASP A 697 -10.39 6.99 -11.73
C ASP A 697 -9.45 8.02 -11.08
N LEU A 698 -8.26 7.61 -10.61
CA LEU A 698 -7.24 8.50 -10.06
C LEU A 698 -6.57 9.40 -11.12
N LEU A 699 -6.35 8.91 -12.34
CA LEU A 699 -5.88 9.75 -13.47
C LEU A 699 -6.89 10.86 -13.79
N ALA A 700 -8.19 10.56 -13.75
CA ALA A 700 -9.24 11.56 -13.92
C ALA A 700 -9.29 12.60 -12.79
N GLU A 701 -8.99 12.23 -11.53
CA GLU A 701 -8.83 13.20 -10.43
C GLU A 701 -7.62 14.14 -10.59
N LEU A 702 -6.62 13.72 -11.38
CA LEU A 702 -5.36 14.43 -11.58
C LEU A 702 -5.25 15.19 -12.92
N ASP A 703 -6.27 15.07 -13.77
CA ASP A 703 -6.31 15.61 -15.14
C ASP A 703 -5.17 15.05 -16.02
N LEU A 704 -5.07 13.71 -16.05
CA LEU A 704 -4.06 12.92 -16.77
C LEU A 704 -4.73 11.85 -17.65
N GLU A 705 -4.02 11.41 -18.69
CA GLU A 705 -4.55 10.49 -19.71
C GLU A 705 -3.61 9.29 -19.95
N ALA A 706 -4.14 8.07 -19.74
CA ALA A 706 -3.48 6.81 -20.05
C ALA A 706 -4.47 5.65 -20.00
N GLU A 707 -4.52 4.84 -21.06
CA GLU A 707 -5.44 3.72 -21.24
C GLU A 707 -4.79 2.37 -20.89
N PRO A 708 -5.55 1.36 -20.43
CA PRO A 708 -5.02 0.02 -20.20
C PRO A 708 -4.51 -0.64 -21.49
N GLU A 709 -3.25 -1.06 -21.52
CA GLU A 709 -2.65 -1.77 -22.68
C GLU A 709 -3.44 -3.05 -23.05
N THR A 710 -3.80 -3.21 -24.32
CA THR A 710 -4.52 -4.39 -24.84
C THR A 710 -3.73 -5.15 -25.91
N VAL A 711 -4.03 -6.43 -26.07
CA VAL A 711 -3.47 -7.32 -27.10
C VAL A 711 -4.60 -8.01 -27.85
N VAL A 712 -4.53 -8.00 -29.18
CA VAL A 712 -5.46 -8.73 -30.05
C VAL A 712 -4.98 -10.17 -30.20
N ASP A 713 -5.88 -11.13 -30.00
CA ASP A 713 -5.58 -12.56 -30.18
C ASP A 713 -5.70 -13.05 -31.64
N ASP A 714 -5.41 -14.33 -31.88
CA ASP A 714 -5.54 -14.98 -33.20
C ASP A 714 -7.00 -15.03 -33.72
N THR A 715 -8.00 -14.81 -32.86
CA THR A 715 -9.43 -14.72 -33.23
C THR A 715 -9.88 -13.30 -33.56
N GLY A 716 -9.07 -12.29 -33.22
CA GLY A 716 -9.37 -10.87 -33.44
C GLY A 716 -10.08 -10.20 -32.26
N ASP A 717 -10.13 -10.88 -31.11
CA ASP A 717 -10.70 -10.35 -29.87
C ASP A 717 -9.60 -9.60 -29.09
N GLU A 718 -9.92 -8.42 -28.56
CA GLU A 718 -9.02 -7.61 -27.73
C GLU A 718 -9.09 -8.06 -26.27
N HIS A 719 -7.93 -8.36 -25.69
CA HIS A 719 -7.78 -8.78 -24.30
C HIS A 719 -6.80 -7.85 -23.58
N ARG A 720 -6.88 -7.79 -22.25
CA ARG A 720 -5.91 -7.04 -21.44
C ARG A 720 -4.49 -7.62 -21.60
N ALA A 721 -3.50 -6.77 -21.87
CA ALA A 721 -2.12 -7.19 -21.99
C ALA A 721 -1.58 -7.80 -20.69
N HIS A 722 -0.76 -8.85 -20.81
CA HIS A 722 -0.08 -9.46 -19.66
C HIS A 722 0.88 -8.46 -18.98
N GLY A 723 0.96 -8.52 -17.65
CA GLY A 723 1.69 -7.54 -16.82
C GLY A 723 0.83 -6.35 -16.38
N ARG A 724 -0.20 -6.01 -17.17
CA ARG A 724 -1.13 -4.88 -16.98
C ARG A 724 -0.47 -3.50 -17.11
N GLY A 725 0.28 -3.29 -18.18
CA GLY A 725 0.84 -1.97 -18.55
C GLY A 725 -0.23 -0.96 -18.95
N PHE A 726 0.17 0.30 -19.15
CA PHE A 726 -0.69 1.37 -19.65
C PHE A 726 -0.02 2.04 -20.85
N GLU A 727 -0.82 2.57 -21.78
CA GLU A 727 -0.36 3.35 -22.94
C GLU A 727 -0.95 4.78 -22.87
N GLY A 728 -0.26 5.77 -23.44
CA GLY A 728 -0.71 7.17 -23.43
C GLY A 728 0.34 8.15 -22.90
N PRO A 729 0.03 9.45 -22.85
CA PRO A 729 0.97 10.50 -22.46
C PRO A 729 1.41 10.44 -20.99
N ASP A 730 0.54 9.99 -20.07
CA ASP A 730 0.82 9.92 -18.63
C ASP A 730 0.87 8.46 -18.11
N ALA A 731 1.26 7.51 -18.98
CA ALA A 731 1.33 6.07 -18.68
C ALA A 731 2.37 5.70 -17.60
N ASP A 732 3.39 6.54 -17.40
CA ASP A 732 4.34 6.43 -16.29
C ASP A 732 3.66 6.72 -14.95
N VAL A 733 2.78 7.73 -14.89
CA VAL A 733 1.97 8.05 -13.71
C VAL A 733 0.94 6.94 -13.44
N ALA A 734 0.32 6.39 -14.47
CA ALA A 734 -0.56 5.22 -14.34
C ALA A 734 0.17 4.01 -13.74
N THR A 735 1.42 3.80 -14.16
CA THR A 735 2.31 2.76 -13.61
C THR A 735 2.67 3.04 -12.15
N GLU A 736 2.97 4.30 -11.77
CA GLU A 736 3.22 4.70 -10.37
C GLU A 736 2.00 4.43 -9.48
N ILE A 737 0.78 4.75 -9.95
CA ILE A 737 -0.47 4.48 -9.22
C ILE A 737 -0.67 2.98 -9.04
N LEU A 738 -0.46 2.15 -10.08
CA LEU A 738 -0.58 0.70 -9.96
C LEU A 738 0.46 0.10 -9.01
N ALA A 739 1.71 0.55 -9.10
CA ALA A 739 2.81 0.14 -8.22
C ALA A 739 2.54 0.51 -6.75
N SER A 740 1.87 1.64 -6.49
CA SER A 740 1.50 2.09 -5.13
C SER A 740 0.73 1.07 -4.31
N VAL A 741 -0.03 0.18 -4.98
CA VAL A 741 -0.74 -0.93 -4.35
C VAL A 741 0.09 -2.20 -4.49
N ARG A 742 0.39 -2.62 -5.73
CA ARG A 742 1.03 -3.92 -6.03
C ARG A 742 2.39 -4.10 -5.38
N GLU A 743 3.26 -3.10 -5.54
CA GLU A 743 4.66 -3.17 -5.14
C GLU A 743 4.86 -2.73 -3.69
N ASN A 744 4.12 -1.70 -3.24
CA ASN A 744 4.22 -1.20 -1.87
C ASN A 744 3.79 -2.26 -0.85
N HIS A 745 2.60 -2.86 -0.99
CA HIS A 745 2.14 -3.94 -0.09
C HIS A 745 3.10 -5.14 -0.10
N THR A 746 3.67 -5.52 -1.25
CA THR A 746 4.68 -6.58 -1.34
C THR A 746 5.96 -6.22 -0.58
N ALA A 747 6.43 -4.98 -0.68
CA ALA A 747 7.61 -4.49 0.04
C ALA A 747 7.35 -4.28 1.55
N GLN A 748 6.14 -3.88 1.94
CA GLN A 748 5.72 -3.76 3.35
C GLN A 748 5.60 -5.15 4.01
N ALA A 749 5.01 -6.12 3.31
CA ALA A 749 4.91 -7.51 3.76
C ALA A 749 6.30 -8.13 3.99
N ALA A 750 7.20 -8.08 3.00
CA ALA A 750 8.59 -8.50 3.18
C ALA A 750 9.29 -7.66 4.26
N GLY A 751 8.89 -6.40 4.42
CA GLY A 751 9.34 -5.47 5.46
C GLY A 751 8.83 -5.75 6.88
N ARG A 752 7.98 -6.75 7.15
CA ARG A 752 7.67 -7.21 8.53
C ARG A 752 8.76 -8.11 9.12
N TYR A 753 9.66 -8.63 8.29
CA TYR A 753 10.82 -9.44 8.71
C TYR A 753 12.05 -8.57 8.96
N ALA A 754 12.98 -9.04 9.81
CA ALA A 754 14.19 -8.31 10.22
C ALA A 754 13.87 -6.84 10.59
N ARG A 755 13.02 -6.68 11.61
CA ARG A 755 12.43 -5.37 11.93
C ARG A 755 13.30 -4.47 12.80
N ASN A 756 14.32 -5.00 13.47
CA ASN A 756 15.17 -4.26 14.40
C ASN A 756 16.61 -4.10 13.85
N PRO A 757 16.92 -3.02 13.11
CA PRO A 757 18.25 -2.80 12.51
C PRO A 757 19.35 -2.41 13.52
N ASP A 758 19.06 -2.40 14.82
CA ASP A 758 20.06 -2.24 15.88
C ASP A 758 20.45 -3.58 16.53
N ASP A 759 19.70 -4.66 16.27
CA ASP A 759 19.96 -6.00 16.76
C ASP A 759 20.66 -6.85 15.69
N PRO A 760 21.93 -7.26 15.89
CA PRO A 760 22.68 -8.04 14.89
C PRO A 760 22.12 -9.45 14.66
N ASP A 761 21.28 -9.97 15.56
CA ASP A 761 20.58 -11.25 15.39
C ASP A 761 19.23 -11.09 14.66
N SER A 762 18.77 -9.86 14.41
CA SER A 762 17.57 -9.55 13.61
C SER A 762 17.89 -9.59 12.11
N HIS A 763 17.91 -10.78 11.54
CA HIS A 763 18.16 -10.99 10.12
C HIS A 763 17.16 -11.98 9.51
N ALA A 764 16.79 -11.79 8.25
CA ALA A 764 15.79 -12.63 7.57
C ALA A 764 16.07 -12.80 6.07
N THR A 765 15.75 -13.99 5.55
CA THR A 765 15.61 -14.22 4.10
C THR A 765 14.13 -14.42 3.77
N VAL A 766 13.58 -13.51 2.96
CA VAL A 766 12.18 -13.55 2.53
C VAL A 766 12.10 -13.96 1.07
N PHE A 767 11.39 -15.05 0.80
CA PHE A 767 11.09 -15.51 -0.54
C PHE A 767 9.82 -14.82 -1.03
N VAL A 768 9.88 -14.11 -2.14
CA VAL A 768 8.78 -13.31 -2.70
C VAL A 768 8.36 -13.94 -4.03
N ARG A 769 7.22 -14.63 -4.04
CA ARG A 769 6.68 -15.30 -5.24
C ARG A 769 5.75 -14.36 -6.00
N THR A 770 6.32 -13.27 -6.50
CA THR A 770 5.74 -12.29 -7.44
C THR A 770 6.87 -11.43 -8.03
N ASP A 771 6.69 -10.89 -9.24
CA ASP A 771 7.54 -9.85 -9.81
C ASP A 771 7.12 -8.42 -9.39
N ALA A 772 5.96 -8.29 -8.74
CA ALA A 772 5.37 -7.01 -8.34
C ALA A 772 6.06 -6.46 -7.08
N MET A 773 7.29 -5.98 -7.24
CA MET A 773 8.07 -5.34 -6.18
C MET A 773 8.88 -4.15 -6.70
N PRO A 774 9.24 -3.19 -5.83
CA PRO A 774 9.94 -1.98 -6.26
C PRO A 774 11.29 -2.27 -6.93
N PRO A 775 11.74 -1.44 -7.90
CA PRO A 775 13.05 -1.58 -8.51
C PRO A 775 14.20 -1.64 -7.47
N GLY A 776 15.05 -2.67 -7.57
CA GLY A 776 16.12 -2.92 -6.58
C GLY A 776 15.66 -3.52 -5.26
N PHE A 777 14.39 -3.94 -5.14
CA PHE A 777 13.89 -4.66 -3.97
C PHE A 777 14.37 -6.11 -3.95
N ALA A 778 14.40 -6.81 -5.08
CA ALA A 778 15.04 -8.12 -5.20
C ALA A 778 16.55 -8.05 -4.91
N ASP A 779 17.04 -8.96 -4.08
CA ASP A 779 18.47 -9.18 -3.80
C ASP A 779 19.07 -10.31 -4.65
N VAL A 780 18.20 -11.25 -5.07
CA VAL A 780 18.44 -12.38 -5.98
C VAL A 780 17.12 -12.69 -6.68
N GLU A 781 17.15 -12.90 -8.00
CA GLU A 781 16.04 -13.46 -8.78
C GLU A 781 16.36 -14.93 -9.12
N VAL A 782 15.38 -15.82 -8.96
CA VAL A 782 15.52 -17.26 -9.27
C VAL A 782 14.31 -17.78 -10.05
N PRO A 783 14.45 -18.78 -10.94
CA PRO A 783 13.34 -19.30 -11.75
C PRO A 783 12.16 -19.82 -10.92
N GLY A 784 12.43 -20.36 -9.74
CA GLY A 784 11.41 -20.87 -8.83
C GLY A 784 10.87 -22.22 -9.27
N VAL A 785 9.54 -22.36 -9.36
CA VAL A 785 8.89 -23.67 -9.57
C VAL A 785 8.84 -24.04 -11.05
N GLU A 786 9.89 -24.72 -11.54
CA GLU A 786 10.02 -25.12 -12.95
C GLU A 786 9.07 -26.25 -13.36
N TRP A 787 8.78 -27.19 -12.45
CA TRP A 787 8.04 -28.41 -12.78
C TRP A 787 7.32 -29.00 -11.57
N VAL A 788 5.99 -29.02 -11.62
CA VAL A 788 5.15 -29.76 -10.68
C VAL A 788 4.93 -31.18 -11.19
N PHE A 789 5.00 -32.17 -10.30
CA PHE A 789 4.75 -33.56 -10.65
C PHE A 789 3.28 -33.83 -10.98
N THR A 790 3.07 -34.67 -12.01
CA THR A 790 1.80 -35.39 -12.17
C THR A 790 1.70 -36.51 -11.14
N SER A 791 0.49 -36.99 -10.82
CA SER A 791 0.29 -38.11 -9.87
C SER A 791 1.06 -39.38 -10.23
N THR A 792 1.28 -39.65 -11.52
CA THR A 792 2.14 -40.75 -12.00
C THR A 792 3.61 -40.50 -11.65
N GLN A 793 4.11 -39.27 -11.82
CA GLN A 793 5.49 -38.89 -11.52
C GLN A 793 5.74 -38.87 -10.01
N GLU A 794 4.81 -38.33 -9.23
CA GLU A 794 4.80 -38.40 -7.77
C GLU A 794 4.87 -39.86 -7.28
N SER A 795 4.13 -40.77 -7.92
CA SER A 795 4.17 -42.21 -7.63
C SER A 795 5.50 -42.87 -8.02
N ILE A 796 6.11 -42.45 -9.14
CA ILE A 796 7.47 -42.88 -9.56
C ILE A 796 8.51 -42.49 -8.51
N VAL A 797 8.50 -41.25 -8.02
CA VAL A 797 9.50 -40.79 -7.05
C VAL A 797 9.22 -41.36 -5.64
N ARG A 798 7.95 -41.50 -5.25
CA ARG A 798 7.56 -42.20 -4.00
C ARG A 798 8.04 -43.65 -3.98
N GLU A 799 7.88 -44.38 -5.08
CA GLU A 799 8.40 -45.75 -5.21
C GLU A 799 9.93 -45.78 -5.08
N LEU A 800 10.63 -44.88 -5.77
CA LEU A 800 12.09 -44.74 -5.70
C LEU A 800 12.58 -44.49 -4.26
N ARG A 801 11.99 -43.52 -3.55
CA ARG A 801 12.32 -43.17 -2.15
C ARG A 801 11.99 -44.29 -1.16
N SER A 802 10.91 -45.03 -1.40
CA SER A 802 10.54 -46.16 -0.53
C SER A 802 11.43 -47.40 -0.71
N SER A 803 12.23 -47.46 -1.78
CA SER A 803 13.07 -48.61 -2.08
C SER A 803 14.42 -48.55 -1.38
N THR A 804 14.76 -49.62 -0.65
CA THR A 804 16.06 -49.79 0.01
C THR A 804 17.17 -50.29 -0.92
N THR A 805 16.92 -50.31 -2.24
CA THR A 805 17.81 -50.83 -3.29
C THR A 805 17.60 -50.07 -4.58
N SER A 806 18.66 -49.80 -5.35
CA SER A 806 18.54 -49.19 -6.67
C SER A 806 17.71 -50.07 -7.63
N LEU A 807 16.84 -49.44 -8.41
CA LEU A 807 15.86 -50.09 -9.30
C LEU A 807 16.11 -49.72 -10.76
N THR A 808 15.77 -50.60 -11.69
CA THR A 808 15.68 -50.21 -13.11
C THR A 808 14.39 -49.43 -13.37
N ALA A 809 14.40 -48.53 -14.37
CA ALA A 809 13.19 -47.84 -14.83
C ALA A 809 12.05 -48.78 -15.26
N ARG A 810 12.33 -50.06 -15.53
CA ARG A 810 11.31 -51.07 -15.79
C ARG A 810 10.64 -51.56 -14.50
N GLU A 811 11.41 -51.83 -13.45
CA GLU A 811 10.87 -52.32 -12.18
C GLU A 811 9.99 -51.26 -11.51
N ILE A 812 10.35 -49.98 -11.61
CA ILE A 812 9.49 -48.87 -11.16
C ILE A 812 8.22 -48.79 -12.01
N ALA A 813 8.34 -48.90 -13.34
CA ALA A 813 7.17 -48.87 -14.24
C ALA A 813 6.18 -50.01 -13.98
N ASP A 814 6.70 -51.22 -13.76
CA ASP A 814 5.91 -52.42 -13.44
C ASP A 814 5.26 -52.33 -12.03
N ARG A 815 5.78 -51.49 -11.11
CA ARG A 815 5.18 -51.23 -9.77
C ARG A 815 4.17 -50.09 -9.74
N VAL A 816 4.39 -49.05 -10.54
CA VAL A 816 3.55 -47.84 -10.61
C VAL A 816 2.43 -47.95 -11.68
N ASP A 817 2.40 -49.04 -12.44
CA ASP A 817 1.47 -49.29 -13.57
C ASP A 817 1.52 -48.18 -14.65
N CYS A 818 2.74 -47.83 -15.06
CA CYS A 818 3.00 -46.81 -16.08
C CYS A 818 4.00 -47.30 -17.15
N SER A 819 4.28 -46.48 -18.16
CA SER A 819 5.24 -46.87 -19.20
C SER A 819 6.68 -46.69 -18.74
N LYS A 820 7.57 -47.64 -19.08
CA LYS A 820 9.03 -47.53 -18.84
C LYS A 820 9.61 -46.22 -19.36
N GLU A 821 9.15 -45.75 -20.50
CA GLU A 821 9.65 -44.51 -21.10
C GLU A 821 9.23 -43.27 -20.29
N HIS A 822 8.03 -43.27 -19.70
CA HIS A 822 7.60 -42.20 -18.80
C HIS A 822 8.43 -42.18 -17.50
N VAL A 823 8.77 -43.36 -16.95
CA VAL A 823 9.72 -43.46 -15.83
C VAL A 823 11.08 -42.93 -16.22
N ARG A 824 11.63 -43.36 -17.37
CA ARG A 824 12.94 -42.93 -17.86
C ARG A 824 12.99 -41.41 -18.02
N GLN A 825 12.03 -40.80 -18.71
CA GLN A 825 11.95 -39.34 -18.88
C GLN A 825 11.83 -38.58 -17.53
N THR A 826 11.13 -39.16 -16.55
CA THR A 826 10.98 -38.56 -15.22
C THR A 826 12.30 -38.62 -14.43
N LEU A 827 13.00 -39.76 -14.46
CA LEU A 827 14.26 -39.95 -13.74
C LEU A 827 15.44 -39.25 -14.43
N ASP A 828 15.49 -39.25 -15.76
CA ASP A 828 16.44 -38.46 -16.55
C ASP A 828 16.33 -36.98 -16.17
N ARG A 829 15.11 -36.42 -16.12
CA ARG A 829 14.87 -35.01 -15.76
C ARG A 829 15.25 -34.68 -14.31
N LEU A 830 15.22 -35.65 -13.40
CA LEU A 830 15.70 -35.49 -12.03
C LEU A 830 17.22 -35.72 -11.89
N HIS A 831 17.82 -36.37 -12.88
CA HIS A 831 19.25 -36.66 -12.93
C HIS A 831 20.05 -35.51 -13.59
N ASP A 832 19.53 -34.96 -14.70
CA ASP A 832 20.18 -34.01 -15.62
C ASP A 832 20.17 -32.55 -15.12
N ARG A 833 20.41 -32.35 -13.81
CA ARG A 833 20.53 -31.00 -13.23
C ARG A 833 21.93 -30.44 -13.44
N GLU A 834 22.05 -29.55 -14.44
CA GLU A 834 23.27 -28.78 -14.71
C GLU A 834 23.65 -27.84 -13.54
N HIS A 835 22.67 -27.46 -12.71
CA HIS A 835 22.87 -26.64 -11.51
C HIS A 835 22.16 -27.24 -10.28
N SER A 836 22.98 -27.66 -9.31
CA SER A 836 22.64 -28.12 -7.95
C SER A 836 21.91 -29.46 -7.77
N LYS A 837 22.60 -30.38 -7.08
CA LYS A 837 22.16 -31.69 -6.54
C LYS A 837 21.15 -32.45 -7.41
N SER A 838 21.69 -33.42 -8.16
CA SER A 838 20.94 -34.49 -8.83
C SER A 838 20.17 -35.30 -7.77
N GLY A 839 18.84 -35.14 -7.70
CA GLY A 839 18.02 -35.83 -6.69
C GLY A 839 17.89 -37.34 -6.94
N VAL A 840 18.38 -37.81 -8.08
CA VAL A 840 18.37 -39.23 -8.48
C VAL A 840 19.76 -39.63 -8.91
N GLN A 841 20.36 -40.60 -8.21
CA GLN A 841 21.59 -41.22 -8.65
C GLN A 841 21.30 -42.24 -9.76
N ALA A 842 21.85 -42.03 -10.96
CA ALA A 842 21.83 -42.99 -12.05
C ALA A 842 23.20 -43.71 -12.16
N ILE A 843 23.17 -45.04 -12.27
CA ILE A 843 24.36 -45.89 -12.48
C ILE A 843 24.14 -46.70 -13.76
N ASP A 844 24.78 -46.25 -14.85
CA ASP A 844 24.69 -46.91 -16.16
C ASP A 844 25.32 -48.30 -16.17
N ASP A 845 24.78 -49.16 -17.06
CA ASP A 845 25.19 -50.55 -17.31
C ASP A 845 25.23 -51.51 -16.09
N ALA A 846 24.86 -51.05 -14.89
CA ALA A 846 24.95 -51.84 -13.65
C ALA A 846 23.81 -52.86 -13.44
N GLY A 847 22.67 -52.66 -14.11
CA GLY A 847 21.48 -53.51 -14.02
C GLY A 847 21.46 -54.69 -14.99
N VAL A 848 20.53 -55.62 -14.80
CA VAL A 848 20.41 -56.84 -15.59
C VAL A 848 20.18 -56.51 -17.09
N ASN A 849 21.06 -57.01 -17.95
CA ASN A 849 21.17 -56.72 -19.39
C ASN A 849 21.67 -55.29 -19.74
N GLY A 850 22.45 -54.64 -18.88
CA GLY A 850 22.98 -53.30 -19.15
C GLY A 850 21.92 -52.20 -18.98
N ALA A 851 21.04 -52.36 -17.99
CA ALA A 851 20.05 -51.35 -17.65
C ALA A 851 20.62 -50.37 -16.62
N THR A 852 20.42 -49.07 -16.81
CA THR A 852 20.70 -48.06 -15.77
C THR A 852 19.89 -48.39 -14.50
N LEU A 853 20.59 -48.40 -13.36
CA LEU A 853 19.99 -48.49 -12.03
C LEU A 853 19.84 -47.08 -11.45
N TYR A 854 18.69 -46.81 -10.87
CA TYR A 854 18.35 -45.54 -10.24
C TYR A 854 18.16 -45.75 -8.74
N SER A 855 18.73 -44.86 -7.92
CA SER A 855 18.45 -44.75 -6.49
C SER A 855 18.06 -43.31 -6.15
N ASP A 856 17.28 -43.16 -5.09
CA ASP A 856 17.05 -41.86 -4.48
C ASP A 856 18.37 -41.26 -3.96
N ASP A 857 18.55 -39.95 -4.20
CA ASP A 857 19.67 -39.14 -3.69
C ASP A 857 19.13 -37.76 -3.23
N GLY A 858 17.93 -37.76 -2.63
CA GLY A 858 17.18 -36.55 -2.27
C GLY A 858 16.23 -36.07 -3.36
N ALA A 859 15.46 -36.97 -3.98
CA ALA A 859 14.45 -36.60 -4.97
C ALA A 859 13.25 -35.92 -4.29
N PRO A 860 12.81 -34.73 -4.73
CA PRO A 860 11.71 -33.99 -4.08
C PRO A 860 10.37 -34.74 -4.15
N ASN A 861 9.35 -34.31 -3.41
CA ASN A 861 8.08 -35.06 -3.33
C ASN A 861 7.02 -34.56 -4.31
N THR A 862 6.95 -33.25 -4.56
CA THR A 862 5.84 -32.60 -5.27
C THR A 862 6.27 -31.88 -6.55
N GLY A 863 7.54 -31.51 -6.68
CA GLY A 863 8.06 -30.88 -7.89
C GLY A 863 9.55 -30.55 -7.86
N VAL A 864 10.06 -30.03 -8.97
CA VAL A 864 11.38 -29.38 -9.08
C VAL A 864 11.22 -27.88 -8.94
N VAL A 865 11.99 -27.34 -8.01
CA VAL A 865 12.17 -25.92 -7.76
C VAL A 865 13.65 -25.60 -7.95
N ASP A 866 13.97 -24.59 -8.78
CA ASP A 866 15.30 -24.01 -8.85
C ASP A 866 15.33 -22.65 -8.14
N ILE A 867 15.85 -22.70 -6.91
CA ILE A 867 16.25 -21.55 -6.08
C ILE A 867 17.79 -21.56 -5.94
N SER A 868 18.47 -22.50 -6.59
CA SER A 868 19.75 -23.02 -6.11
C SER A 868 20.97 -22.10 -6.32
N SER A 869 20.81 -21.03 -7.10
CA SER A 869 21.76 -19.93 -7.22
C SER A 869 22.02 -19.17 -5.89
N ILE A 870 21.23 -19.42 -4.84
CA ILE A 870 21.51 -18.89 -3.49
C ILE A 870 22.64 -19.63 -2.75
N ALA A 871 23.01 -20.84 -3.20
CA ALA A 871 24.02 -21.67 -2.54
C ALA A 871 25.41 -21.49 -3.18
N ASN A 872 26.39 -21.07 -2.37
CA ASN A 872 27.80 -21.09 -2.75
C ASN A 872 28.30 -22.54 -2.90
N ASP A 873 28.09 -23.16 -4.06
CA ASP A 873 28.74 -24.40 -4.47
C ASP A 873 29.92 -24.04 -5.42
N PRO A 874 31.14 -24.57 -5.22
CA PRO A 874 32.30 -24.10 -5.96
C PRO A 874 32.25 -24.58 -7.40
N VAL A 875 32.11 -23.63 -8.34
CA VAL A 875 32.10 -23.89 -9.80
C VAL A 875 33.45 -24.46 -10.26
N TRP A 876 33.58 -25.78 -10.15
CA TRP A 876 34.75 -26.53 -10.62
C TRP A 876 34.66 -26.76 -12.13
N ARG A 877 35.44 -25.95 -12.86
CA ARG A 877 35.70 -25.98 -14.33
C ARG A 877 34.61 -25.22 -15.12
N SER A 878 34.92 -24.24 -15.97
CA SER A 878 36.19 -23.64 -16.42
C SER A 878 35.90 -22.20 -16.89
N TYR A 879 36.70 -21.16 -16.66
CA TYR A 879 38.16 -21.07 -16.77
C TYR A 879 38.79 -20.33 -15.57
N THR A 880 39.56 -21.04 -14.75
CA THR A 880 40.10 -20.52 -13.49
C THR A 880 41.47 -19.87 -13.68
N TRP A 881 41.57 -18.55 -13.48
CA TRP A 881 42.84 -17.97 -13.01
C TRP A 881 42.95 -18.22 -11.52
N SER A 882 43.92 -19.04 -11.13
CA SER A 882 44.14 -19.45 -9.77
C SER A 882 44.99 -18.45 -9.00
N LEU A 883 44.50 -18.02 -7.84
CA LEU A 883 45.34 -17.54 -6.75
C LEU A 883 44.91 -18.28 -5.50
N ALA A 884 45.79 -19.15 -5.01
CA ALA A 884 45.47 -20.12 -4.00
C ALA A 884 45.46 -19.51 -2.60
N ILE A 885 44.47 -19.88 -1.80
CA ILE A 885 44.63 -20.02 -0.36
C ILE A 885 44.41 -21.50 -0.06
N ARG A 886 45.52 -22.21 0.18
CA ARG A 886 45.55 -23.49 0.89
C ARG A 886 46.40 -23.26 2.12
N ASP A 887 45.86 -23.52 3.30
CA ASP A 887 46.67 -23.67 4.50
C ASP A 887 47.30 -25.08 4.50
N PRO A 888 48.58 -25.28 4.86
CA PRO A 888 49.26 -26.54 4.63
C PRO A 888 49.43 -27.39 5.90
N SER A 889 48.42 -28.19 6.28
CA SER A 889 48.68 -29.46 7.00
C SER A 889 47.44 -30.33 7.22
N THR A 890 47.37 -31.47 6.52
CA THR A 890 46.84 -32.75 7.04
C THR A 890 47.46 -33.90 6.24
N VAL A 891 48.68 -34.28 6.62
CA VAL A 891 49.18 -35.63 6.34
C VAL A 891 48.82 -36.48 7.55
N GLU A 892 48.10 -37.58 7.33
CA GLU A 892 47.78 -38.54 8.37
C GLU A 892 49.06 -39.20 8.92
N GLU A 893 49.46 -38.91 10.15
CA GLU A 893 50.27 -39.82 10.97
C GLU A 893 49.80 -39.79 12.44
N ALA A 894 50.01 -40.91 13.14
CA ALA A 894 49.31 -41.23 14.38
C ALA A 894 49.88 -40.56 15.66
N ASP A 895 49.00 -40.38 16.66
CA ASP A 895 49.31 -40.02 18.06
C ASP A 895 50.41 -40.93 18.66
N PRO A 896 51.46 -40.34 19.26
CA PRO A 896 51.56 -40.49 20.71
C PRO A 896 52.17 -39.28 21.48
N ASN A 897 51.44 -38.84 22.51
CA ASN A 897 51.85 -38.00 23.67
C ASN A 897 51.69 -36.46 23.56
N GLY A 898 50.54 -35.98 24.05
CA GLY A 898 50.47 -35.22 25.32
C GLY A 898 51.35 -33.98 25.55
N GLY A 899 50.71 -32.82 25.67
CA GLY A 899 51.26 -31.61 26.28
C GLY A 899 50.30 -30.42 26.22
N ASP A 900 49.86 -29.91 27.37
CA ASP A 900 49.04 -28.70 27.47
C ASP A 900 49.74 -27.46 26.91
N SER A 901 49.05 -26.71 26.05
CA SER A 901 49.19 -25.25 25.99
C SER A 901 47.94 -24.61 25.38
N ALA A 902 47.22 -23.82 26.19
CA ALA A 902 46.07 -23.06 25.72
C ALA A 902 46.49 -21.87 24.83
N THR A 903 45.90 -21.77 23.65
CA THR A 903 45.85 -20.56 22.81
C THR A 903 44.44 -20.43 22.26
N ALA A 904 43.85 -19.24 22.39
CA ALA A 904 42.48 -18.98 21.97
C ALA A 904 42.32 -19.11 20.44
N ASP A 905 41.25 -19.78 20.02
CA ASP A 905 40.90 -20.01 18.63
C ASP A 905 40.02 -18.84 18.11
N PRO A 906 40.33 -18.21 16.97
CA PRO A 906 39.46 -17.20 16.37
C PRO A 906 38.34 -17.88 15.58
N ASN A 907 37.14 -17.94 16.16
CA ASN A 907 35.96 -18.56 15.53
C ASN A 907 35.74 -18.06 14.09
N VAL A 908 35.79 -19.00 13.14
CA VAL A 908 35.29 -18.83 11.78
C VAL A 908 33.76 -19.01 11.82
N TRP A 909 33.02 -18.08 11.22
CA TRP A 909 31.55 -18.15 11.16
C TRP A 909 31.11 -19.01 9.97
N ASP A 910 30.50 -20.16 10.24
CA ASP A 910 29.72 -20.93 9.27
C ASP A 910 28.23 -20.69 9.54
N TRP A 911 27.52 -20.20 8.53
CA TRP A 911 26.09 -19.88 8.62
C TRP A 911 25.18 -21.12 8.64
N ARG A 912 25.75 -22.32 8.49
CA ARG A 912 25.02 -23.59 8.49
C ARG A 912 24.98 -24.32 9.83
N ASP A 913 25.89 -24.02 10.76
CA ASP A 913 25.95 -24.64 12.10
C ASP A 913 26.22 -23.58 13.19
N PRO A 914 25.28 -23.34 14.14
CA PRO A 914 25.59 -22.58 15.36
C PRO A 914 26.45 -23.43 16.32
N PRO A 915 27.20 -22.80 17.25
CA PRO A 915 27.83 -23.54 18.34
C PRO A 915 26.76 -24.26 19.20
N PRO A 916 27.10 -25.40 19.83
CA PRO A 916 26.12 -26.21 20.55
C PRO A 916 25.54 -25.46 21.76
N ASP A 917 24.25 -25.66 22.01
CA ASP A 917 23.54 -25.11 23.18
C ASP A 917 24.27 -25.49 24.48
N GLU A 918 24.90 -24.51 25.14
CA GLU A 918 25.30 -24.67 26.54
C GLU A 918 24.02 -24.64 27.39
N ALA A 919 23.58 -25.84 27.76
CA ALA A 919 22.46 -26.04 28.67
C ALA A 919 22.65 -25.22 29.95
N CYS A 920 21.60 -24.48 30.33
CA CYS A 920 21.51 -23.86 31.64
C CYS A 920 21.68 -24.94 32.72
N VAL A 921 22.81 -24.90 33.44
CA VAL A 921 23.03 -25.72 34.62
C VAL A 921 22.47 -24.96 35.83
N ASP A 922 21.39 -25.48 36.41
CA ASP A 922 20.95 -25.09 37.75
C ASP A 922 22.07 -25.39 38.78
N ASP A 923 22.46 -24.40 39.59
CA ASP A 923 23.02 -24.59 40.93
C ASP A 923 22.98 -23.26 41.74
N ASP A 924 22.24 -23.28 42.85
CA ASP A 924 22.12 -22.34 44.01
C ASP A 924 22.52 -20.84 43.90
#